data_AF-A0A9W8JWQ9-F1
#
_entry.id   AF-A0A9W8JWQ9-F1
#
_cell.length_a   1.000
_cell.length_b   1.000
_cell.length_c   1.000
_cell.angle_alpha   90.00
_cell.angle_beta   90.00
_cell.angle_gamma   90.00
#
_symmetry.space_group_name_H-M   'P 1'
#
loop_
_entity.id
_entity.type
_entity.pdbx_description
1 polymer ?
#
loop_
_entity_poly.entity_id
_entity_poly.type
_entity_poly.pdbx_seq_one_letter_code
_entity_poly.pdbx_strand_id
1 'polypeptide(L)'
;MAPPGDAAAQPKDLYHHFIPRFILRQFQVFPAGQLELNPRVRAEWPLWKGGRARKKGGQRVCYYNITTGTLELRGLARIYGRPNLYRDLKDPVDVHSLEHALAGLEQASCFIIKSIHSSLPVSSFSLPRKDLATLRKFIFLMHYRNDAFSLAYFSDKNPKEPHLGEWMRKFKVSRQLDAETDIWLTGLRYYLETPHHTIVSVGEGLRERYGDQPISEMLQRRFDPAIEEWYAIDYESLASYFFLGVWEAADDTEFVLGTNSFGLWEGLIYGSPGAHRLYVVSPRVALVLRRTFLHHPHSNDPSILYSCLADIPIAQPTIEYADKFIFQRMQDEDPWIRKSAFDAYRATPKAQDDRFTFRITKLSREQTYAVNEVIIMNASLHPNGSLTYASSKAMFDTLETYMSSHNTFMGGKRALFHPLLQKLQALKVDDFRLDALLNVSKPQKVKGQVKGQVKAKTAKPTSVTNIFSPPPPSPVDSNSDADHQLTIFLRFTIEGGITFPSSYNRAYLLLCMATDRSISNPISKRIQDMQDAAVSRLRLLLDPPLPAIDIPQESQAKIAETLPKEESELFFSLVGHMIDQLEVGRYSNDLLANLIYEASIVGVTRWLAKERKDVLFDLLYPIDSTGYVEAYEATGSTTSARICLNYIANLAATQGDDDEWRGFNPYSFD
;
A
#
# COMPACT_ATOMS: atom_id res chain seq x y z
N MET A 1 53.22 11.74 -38.58
CA MET A 1 51.75 11.50 -38.59
C MET A 1 51.50 10.24 -37.78
N ALA A 2 50.77 10.36 -36.67
CA ALA A 2 50.24 9.20 -35.95
C ALA A 2 48.95 8.72 -36.66
N PRO A 3 48.60 7.42 -36.60
CA PRO A 3 47.34 6.93 -37.16
C PRO A 3 46.13 7.51 -36.41
N PRO A 4 44.96 7.64 -37.06
CA PRO A 4 43.73 8.02 -36.37
C PRO A 4 43.40 6.95 -35.32
N GLY A 5 43.23 7.38 -34.07
CA GLY A 5 42.91 6.46 -32.98
C GLY A 5 41.57 5.76 -33.20
N ASP A 6 41.51 4.48 -32.83
CA ASP A 6 40.27 3.70 -32.87
C ASP A 6 39.16 4.43 -32.10
N ALA A 7 38.07 4.74 -32.79
CA ALA A 7 36.88 5.28 -32.15
C ALA A 7 36.36 4.24 -31.16
N ALA A 8 36.43 4.56 -29.85
CA ALA A 8 36.03 3.66 -28.78
C ALA A 8 34.62 3.09 -29.07
N ALA A 9 34.55 1.76 -29.26
CA ALA A 9 33.31 1.10 -29.64
C ALA A 9 32.24 1.37 -28.56
N GLN A 10 31.12 1.98 -28.95
CA GLN A 10 30.13 2.41 -27.96
C GLN A 10 29.61 1.22 -27.14
N PRO A 11 29.43 1.38 -25.81
CA PRO A 11 28.91 0.33 -24.94
C PRO A 11 27.57 -0.17 -25.46
N LYS A 12 27.48 -1.50 -25.60
CA LYS A 12 26.35 -2.19 -26.21
C LYS A 12 25.14 -2.13 -25.30
N ASP A 13 24.02 -1.64 -25.83
CA ASP A 13 22.74 -1.58 -25.11
C ASP A 13 22.36 -2.91 -24.43
N LEU A 14 22.08 -2.83 -23.15
CA LEU A 14 21.65 -3.96 -22.33
C LEU A 14 20.13 -3.90 -22.11
N TYR A 15 19.45 -5.02 -22.33
CA TYR A 15 18.02 -5.14 -22.01
C TYR A 15 17.85 -5.77 -20.64
N HIS A 16 17.35 -5.01 -19.68
CA HIS A 16 17.19 -5.42 -18.30
C HIS A 16 15.72 -5.66 -17.95
N HIS A 17 15.45 -6.75 -17.22
CA HIS A 17 14.12 -7.15 -16.79
C HIS A 17 13.78 -6.57 -15.42
N PHE A 18 12.67 -5.82 -15.31
CA PHE A 18 12.16 -5.35 -14.02
C PHE A 18 11.30 -6.40 -13.29
N ILE A 19 10.93 -7.50 -13.96
CA ILE A 19 10.57 -8.75 -13.28
C ILE A 19 11.63 -9.80 -13.62
N PRO A 20 12.44 -10.26 -12.64
CA PRO A 20 13.58 -11.13 -12.88
C PRO A 20 13.23 -12.37 -13.71
N ARG A 21 14.06 -12.67 -14.70
CA ARG A 21 13.78 -13.76 -15.66
C ARG A 21 13.65 -15.13 -15.01
N PHE A 22 14.24 -15.34 -13.83
CA PHE A 22 14.11 -16.60 -13.10
C PHE A 22 12.72 -16.80 -12.47
N ILE A 23 12.02 -15.70 -12.13
CA ILE A 23 10.61 -15.71 -11.69
C ILE A 23 9.72 -15.97 -12.89
N LEU A 24 9.90 -15.23 -13.98
CA LEU A 24 9.14 -15.42 -15.23
C LEU A 24 9.27 -16.83 -15.82
N ARG A 25 10.36 -17.53 -15.54
CA ARG A 25 10.54 -18.95 -15.91
C ARG A 25 9.59 -19.91 -15.19
N GLN A 26 9.11 -19.55 -14.00
CA GLN A 26 8.13 -20.36 -13.25
C GLN A 26 6.73 -20.29 -13.86
N PHE A 27 6.43 -19.24 -14.62
CA PHE A 27 5.14 -19.02 -15.29
C PHE A 27 5.09 -19.55 -16.74
N GLN A 28 6.03 -20.42 -17.13
CA GLN A 28 6.10 -20.92 -18.50
C GLN A 28 4.96 -21.85 -18.86
N VAL A 29 4.35 -21.58 -20.01
CA VAL A 29 3.37 -22.47 -20.64
C VAL A 29 4.12 -23.50 -21.48
N PHE A 30 3.93 -24.78 -21.17
CA PHE A 30 4.44 -25.88 -21.99
C PHE A 30 3.44 -26.20 -23.11
N PRO A 31 3.89 -26.55 -24.33
CA PRO A 31 2.99 -26.97 -25.40
C PRO A 31 2.14 -28.17 -24.99
N ALA A 32 0.88 -28.18 -25.42
CA ALA A 32 -0.01 -29.32 -25.22
C ALA A 32 0.63 -30.60 -25.82
N GLY A 33 0.60 -31.70 -25.07
CA GLY A 33 1.33 -32.94 -25.39
C GLY A 33 2.53 -33.26 -24.50
N GLN A 34 2.93 -32.37 -23.58
CA GLN A 34 3.87 -32.67 -22.47
C GLN A 34 3.21 -32.55 -21.07
N LEU A 35 1.88 -32.60 -21.01
CA LEU A 35 1.09 -32.13 -19.87
C LEU A 35 0.85 -33.17 -18.76
N GLU A 36 1.31 -34.40 -18.92
CA GLU A 36 1.33 -35.42 -17.86
C GLU A 36 2.76 -35.86 -17.53
N LEU A 37 3.48 -35.02 -16.79
CA LEU A 37 4.71 -35.43 -16.12
C LEU A 37 4.56 -35.25 -14.60
N ASN A 38 4.32 -36.40 -13.98
CA ASN A 38 4.32 -36.72 -12.56
C ASN A 38 5.23 -35.78 -11.72
N PRO A 39 4.82 -35.27 -10.54
CA PRO A 39 5.62 -34.32 -9.74
C PRO A 39 7.09 -34.71 -9.50
N ARG A 40 7.41 -36.01 -9.48
CA ARG A 40 8.80 -36.51 -9.41
C ARG A 40 9.66 -36.10 -10.61
N VAL A 41 9.11 -35.95 -11.81
CA VAL A 41 9.85 -35.53 -13.02
C VAL A 41 10.20 -34.04 -13.00
N ARG A 42 9.46 -33.20 -12.26
CA ARG A 42 9.92 -31.82 -11.96
C ARG A 42 11.14 -31.81 -11.03
N ALA A 43 11.26 -32.79 -10.14
CA ALA A 43 12.43 -32.94 -9.27
C ALA A 43 13.63 -33.56 -10.01
N GLU A 44 13.39 -34.41 -11.00
CA GLU A 44 14.42 -35.03 -11.86
C GLU A 44 14.78 -34.19 -13.10
N TRP A 45 14.49 -32.88 -13.10
CA TRP A 45 14.85 -32.03 -14.23
C TRP A 45 16.38 -31.82 -14.25
N PRO A 46 17.11 -32.30 -15.29
CA PRO A 46 18.55 -32.41 -15.22
C PRO A 46 19.21 -31.03 -15.14
N LEU A 47 20.08 -30.90 -14.15
CA LEU A 47 21.03 -29.80 -14.01
C LEU A 47 21.61 -29.40 -15.36
N TRP A 48 21.48 -28.11 -15.68
CA TRP A 48 22.14 -27.39 -16.77
C TRP A 48 23.52 -27.98 -17.16
N LYS A 49 23.53 -28.92 -18.11
CA LYS A 49 24.75 -29.43 -18.74
C LYS A 49 24.60 -29.42 -20.25
N GLY A 50 25.35 -28.51 -20.88
CA GLY A 50 25.80 -28.63 -22.26
C GLY A 50 24.76 -28.43 -23.38
N GLY A 51 24.86 -27.29 -24.06
CA GLY A 51 24.93 -27.31 -25.52
C GLY A 51 23.64 -27.43 -26.36
N ARG A 52 23.47 -26.44 -27.24
CA ARG A 52 22.93 -26.57 -28.62
C ARG A 52 21.45 -26.94 -28.84
N ALA A 53 20.64 -27.33 -27.84
CA ALA A 53 19.18 -27.51 -28.00
C ALA A 53 18.36 -26.19 -28.09
N ARG A 54 18.95 -25.10 -28.62
CA ARG A 54 18.38 -23.74 -28.61
C ARG A 54 17.85 -23.33 -30.00
N LYS A 55 16.81 -23.99 -30.52
CA LYS A 55 16.11 -23.55 -31.76
C LYS A 55 14.64 -24.02 -31.84
N LYS A 56 13.74 -23.03 -31.88
CA LYS A 56 12.31 -23.02 -32.28
C LYS A 56 11.20 -23.10 -31.22
N GLY A 57 11.33 -23.87 -30.13
CA GLY A 57 10.40 -23.79 -28.98
C GLY A 57 10.79 -22.66 -28.02
N GLY A 58 10.35 -21.43 -28.26
CA GLY A 58 10.72 -20.28 -27.41
C GLY A 58 10.02 -20.30 -26.05
N GLN A 59 10.75 -20.05 -24.95
CA GLN A 59 10.16 -19.87 -23.61
C GLN A 59 9.13 -18.73 -23.64
N ARG A 60 7.88 -19.07 -23.34
CA ARG A 60 6.70 -18.19 -23.46
C ARG A 60 5.82 -18.27 -22.21
N VAL A 61 5.06 -17.21 -21.97
CA VAL A 61 4.09 -17.08 -20.86
C VAL A 61 2.77 -16.52 -21.39
N CYS A 62 1.65 -16.90 -20.78
CA CYS A 62 0.38 -16.21 -21.01
C CYS A 62 0.45 -14.82 -20.41
N TYR A 63 0.14 -13.79 -21.20
CA TYR A 63 0.18 -12.39 -20.82
C TYR A 63 -1.12 -11.71 -21.22
N TYR A 64 -1.86 -11.21 -20.25
CA TYR A 64 -3.04 -10.38 -20.47
C TYR A 64 -2.69 -8.91 -20.26
N ASN A 65 -2.89 -8.08 -21.29
CA ASN A 65 -2.79 -6.64 -21.19
C ASN A 65 -4.14 -6.09 -20.74
N ILE A 66 -4.20 -5.48 -19.55
CA ILE A 66 -5.43 -4.94 -18.96
C ILE A 66 -5.92 -3.74 -19.79
N THR A 67 -5.00 -2.87 -20.22
CA THR A 67 -5.31 -1.63 -20.94
C THR A 67 -5.91 -1.89 -22.33
N THR A 68 -5.50 -2.97 -23.01
CA THR A 68 -5.98 -3.30 -24.37
C THR A 68 -6.96 -4.48 -24.43
N GLY A 69 -7.21 -5.17 -23.31
CA GLY A 69 -8.02 -6.39 -23.27
C GLY A 69 -7.43 -7.57 -24.09
N THR A 70 -6.15 -7.52 -24.47
CA THR A 70 -5.51 -8.53 -25.31
C THR A 70 -4.87 -9.64 -24.46
N LEU A 71 -5.13 -10.89 -24.83
CA LEU A 71 -4.43 -12.06 -24.30
C LEU A 71 -3.42 -12.49 -25.36
N GLU A 72 -2.16 -12.59 -24.98
CA GLU A 72 -1.02 -12.82 -25.87
C GLU A 72 -0.07 -13.85 -25.26
N LEU A 73 0.57 -14.66 -26.11
CA LEU A 73 1.60 -15.61 -25.68
C LEU A 73 2.99 -15.00 -25.91
N ARG A 74 3.51 -14.28 -24.90
CA ARG A 74 4.72 -13.46 -25.02
C ARG A 74 6.00 -14.23 -24.68
N GLY A 75 7.07 -13.94 -25.42
CA GLY A 75 8.39 -14.57 -25.22
C GLY A 75 9.20 -13.90 -24.10
N LEU A 76 9.83 -14.70 -23.24
CA LEU A 76 10.57 -14.22 -22.05
C LEU A 76 11.76 -13.29 -22.33
N ALA A 77 12.17 -13.12 -23.58
CA ALA A 77 13.30 -12.26 -23.93
C ALA A 77 12.98 -10.76 -23.88
N ARG A 78 11.70 -10.35 -24.00
CA ARG A 78 11.27 -8.95 -24.14
C ARG A 78 9.99 -8.59 -23.35
N ILE A 79 9.60 -9.43 -22.41
CA ILE A 79 8.49 -9.17 -21.49
C ILE A 79 9.06 -8.58 -20.18
N TYR A 80 8.36 -7.64 -19.56
CA TYR A 80 8.74 -7.02 -18.28
C TYR A 80 10.21 -6.52 -18.21
N GLY A 81 10.65 -5.76 -19.22
CA GLY A 81 11.98 -5.17 -19.24
C GLY A 81 12.10 -3.94 -20.15
N ARG A 82 13.21 -3.22 -20.03
CA ARG A 82 13.56 -2.02 -20.82
C ARG A 82 15.06 -2.03 -21.18
N PRO A 83 15.46 -1.45 -22.33
CA PRO A 83 16.87 -1.20 -22.62
C PRO A 83 17.45 -0.10 -21.71
N ASN A 84 18.72 -0.23 -21.34
CA ASN A 84 19.55 0.76 -20.65
C ASN A 84 18.90 1.37 -19.39
N LEU A 85 18.30 0.52 -18.56
CA LEU A 85 17.49 0.94 -17.42
C LEU A 85 18.32 1.47 -16.24
N TYR A 86 19.56 1.01 -16.08
CA TYR A 86 20.47 1.41 -14.99
C TYR A 86 21.80 1.96 -15.51
N ARG A 87 21.84 2.32 -16.80
CA ARG A 87 23.06 2.76 -17.49
C ARG A 87 23.54 4.08 -16.92
N ASP A 88 24.62 4.03 -16.16
CA ASP A 88 25.24 5.17 -15.52
C ASP A 88 26.31 5.75 -16.45
N LEU A 89 25.99 6.83 -17.16
CA LEU A 89 26.95 7.49 -18.07
C LEU A 89 28.07 8.25 -17.34
N LYS A 90 27.98 8.38 -16.01
CA LYS A 90 28.97 9.06 -15.17
C LYS A 90 30.02 8.11 -14.58
N ASP A 91 29.77 6.81 -14.60
CA ASP A 91 30.74 5.79 -14.21
C ASP A 91 31.83 5.66 -15.30
N PRO A 92 33.07 6.13 -15.05
CA PRO A 92 34.11 6.16 -16.07
C PRO A 92 34.77 4.78 -16.29
N VAL A 93 34.45 3.80 -15.45
CA VAL A 93 35.02 2.44 -15.48
C VAL A 93 34.05 1.48 -16.16
N ASP A 94 32.79 1.48 -15.73
CA ASP A 94 31.76 0.61 -16.28
C ASP A 94 30.37 1.24 -16.18
N VAL A 95 29.87 1.74 -17.33
CA VAL A 95 28.52 2.31 -17.46
C VAL A 95 27.39 1.31 -17.19
N HIS A 96 27.71 0.03 -16.97
CA HIS A 96 26.80 -1.07 -16.64
C HIS A 96 27.08 -1.69 -15.26
N SER A 97 27.89 -1.05 -14.41
CA SER A 97 28.25 -1.55 -13.07
C SER A 97 27.03 -1.91 -12.22
N LEU A 98 25.99 -1.07 -12.24
CA LEU A 98 24.71 -1.30 -11.56
C LEU A 98 23.91 -2.46 -12.15
N GLU A 99 23.89 -2.63 -13.49
CA GLU A 99 23.28 -3.81 -14.11
C GLU A 99 24.01 -5.11 -13.70
N HIS A 100 25.33 -5.07 -13.58
CA HIS A 100 26.14 -6.22 -13.15
C HIS A 100 25.91 -6.56 -11.66
N ALA A 101 25.87 -5.57 -10.78
CA ALA A 101 25.55 -5.76 -9.36
C ALA A 101 24.12 -6.30 -9.15
N LEU A 102 23.13 -5.77 -9.86
CA LEU A 102 21.76 -6.30 -9.87
C LEU A 102 21.70 -7.75 -10.35
N ALA A 103 22.40 -8.09 -11.44
CA ALA A 103 22.45 -9.45 -11.96
C ALA A 103 23.06 -10.44 -10.95
N GLY A 104 24.08 -10.02 -10.19
CA GLY A 104 24.65 -10.80 -9.08
C GLY A 104 23.64 -11.06 -7.97
N LEU A 105 22.92 -10.02 -7.53
CA LEU A 105 21.87 -10.14 -6.51
C LEU A 105 20.69 -11.03 -6.95
N GLU A 106 20.23 -10.87 -8.20
CA GLU A 106 19.19 -11.73 -8.80
C GLU A 106 19.65 -13.19 -8.90
N GLN A 107 20.92 -13.42 -9.24
CA GLN A 107 21.49 -14.77 -9.29
C GLN A 107 21.55 -15.42 -7.90
N ALA A 108 22.02 -14.70 -6.88
CA ALA A 108 22.07 -15.22 -5.50
C ALA A 108 20.65 -15.52 -4.98
N SER A 109 19.72 -14.59 -5.15
CA SER A 109 18.32 -14.74 -4.73
C SER A 109 17.58 -15.85 -5.49
N CYS A 110 17.96 -16.13 -6.74
CA CYS A 110 17.45 -17.28 -7.49
C CYS A 110 17.78 -18.62 -6.81
N PHE A 111 18.96 -18.77 -6.19
CA PHE A 111 19.29 -19.99 -5.44
C PHE A 111 18.49 -20.10 -4.15
N ILE A 112 18.31 -19.00 -3.42
CA ILE A 112 17.51 -18.96 -2.19
C ILE A 112 16.04 -19.34 -2.48
N ILE A 113 15.43 -18.72 -3.50
CA ILE A 113 14.04 -19.00 -3.90
C ILE A 113 13.88 -20.44 -4.41
N LYS A 114 14.89 -21.00 -5.09
CA LYS A 114 14.91 -22.45 -5.42
C LYS A 114 14.96 -23.33 -4.17
N SER A 115 15.70 -22.95 -3.14
CA SER A 115 15.73 -23.68 -1.86
C SER A 115 14.36 -23.68 -1.20
N ILE A 116 13.65 -22.55 -1.19
CA ILE A 116 12.26 -22.45 -0.70
C ILE A 116 11.35 -23.42 -1.50
N HIS A 117 11.43 -23.40 -2.83
CA HIS A 117 10.69 -24.32 -3.70
C HIS A 117 10.97 -25.80 -3.42
N SER A 118 12.24 -26.18 -3.23
CA SER A 118 12.63 -27.56 -2.89
C SER A 118 12.14 -27.98 -1.51
N SER A 119 11.79 -27.03 -0.65
CA SER A 119 11.36 -27.25 0.74
C SER A 119 9.83 -27.31 0.92
N LEU A 120 9.04 -27.04 -0.12
CA LEU A 120 7.57 -27.13 -0.08
C LEU A 120 7.06 -28.47 0.49
N PRO A 121 7.59 -29.66 0.12
CA PRO A 121 7.12 -30.94 0.66
C PRO A 121 7.38 -31.14 2.15
N VAL A 122 8.29 -30.36 2.74
CA VAL A 122 8.66 -30.37 4.17
C VAL A 122 8.02 -29.19 4.92
N SER A 123 7.35 -28.29 4.18
CA SER A 123 6.66 -27.09 4.68
C SER A 123 7.51 -26.20 5.61
N SER A 124 8.84 -26.26 5.50
CA SER A 124 9.77 -25.47 6.29
C SER A 124 11.15 -25.42 5.63
N PHE A 125 11.88 -24.31 5.78
CA PHE A 125 13.22 -24.12 5.21
C PHE A 125 14.10 -23.32 6.16
N SER A 126 15.42 -23.52 6.10
CA SER A 126 16.40 -22.88 6.98
C SER A 126 17.43 -22.09 6.16
N LEU A 127 17.56 -20.78 6.42
CA LEU A 127 18.54 -19.90 5.79
C LEU A 127 19.58 -19.40 6.81
N PRO A 128 20.87 -19.30 6.47
CA PRO A 128 21.82 -18.51 7.25
C PRO A 128 21.51 -17.01 7.12
N ARG A 129 21.93 -16.20 8.10
CA ARG A 129 21.70 -14.75 8.14
C ARG A 129 22.13 -14.04 6.86
N LYS A 130 23.27 -14.42 6.27
CA LYS A 130 23.76 -13.87 5.00
C LYS A 130 22.81 -14.08 3.81
N ASP A 131 22.16 -15.24 3.74
CA ASP A 131 21.20 -15.55 2.68
C ASP A 131 19.88 -14.81 2.94
N LEU A 132 19.43 -14.74 4.20
CA LEU A 132 18.26 -13.94 4.59
C LEU A 132 18.48 -12.44 4.29
N ALA A 133 19.68 -11.92 4.54
CA ALA A 133 20.08 -10.56 4.19
C ALA A 133 20.09 -10.33 2.68
N THR A 134 20.59 -11.29 1.90
CA THR A 134 20.54 -11.27 0.42
C THR A 134 19.10 -11.24 -0.08
N LEU A 135 18.23 -12.10 0.49
CA LEU A 135 16.81 -12.14 0.15
C LEU A 135 16.10 -10.83 0.50
N ARG A 136 16.37 -10.24 1.67
CA ARG A 136 15.84 -8.92 2.08
C ARG A 136 16.29 -7.81 1.14
N LYS A 137 17.59 -7.72 0.80
CA LYS A 137 18.11 -6.76 -0.20
C LYS A 137 17.40 -6.92 -1.55
N PHE A 138 17.20 -8.14 -2.02
CA PHE A 138 16.48 -8.42 -3.26
C PHE A 138 15.00 -7.98 -3.19
N ILE A 139 14.26 -8.38 -2.16
CA ILE A 139 12.85 -8.02 -1.98
C ILE A 139 12.67 -6.50 -1.90
N PHE A 140 13.50 -5.81 -1.11
CA PHE A 140 13.52 -4.35 -1.03
C PHE A 140 13.80 -3.74 -2.40
N LEU A 141 14.89 -4.13 -3.06
CA LEU A 141 15.29 -3.53 -4.33
C LEU A 141 14.28 -3.80 -5.45
N MET A 142 13.62 -4.97 -5.46
CA MET A 142 12.56 -5.22 -6.43
C MET A 142 11.37 -4.26 -6.27
N HIS A 143 11.04 -3.87 -5.04
CA HIS A 143 10.01 -2.87 -4.76
C HIS A 143 10.50 -1.44 -5.04
N TYR A 144 11.70 -1.06 -4.57
CA TYR A 144 12.31 0.26 -4.86
C TYR A 144 12.43 0.53 -6.37
N ARG A 145 12.75 -0.50 -7.16
CA ARG A 145 12.74 -0.45 -8.63
C ARG A 145 11.34 -0.25 -9.20
N ASN A 146 10.32 -0.88 -8.61
CA ASN A 146 8.91 -0.79 -9.02
C ASN A 146 8.37 0.64 -8.83
N ASP A 147 8.58 1.22 -7.66
CA ASP A 147 8.12 2.56 -7.31
C ASP A 147 8.79 3.64 -8.17
N ALA A 148 10.09 3.47 -8.45
CA ALA A 148 10.86 4.35 -9.34
C ALA A 148 10.40 4.36 -10.81
N PHE A 149 9.57 3.40 -11.26
CA PHE A 149 8.94 3.48 -12.59
C PHE A 149 7.83 4.53 -12.67
N SER A 150 7.35 5.03 -11.54
CA SER A 150 6.62 6.29 -11.51
C SER A 150 7.61 7.43 -11.77
N LEU A 151 7.72 7.85 -13.04
CA LEU A 151 8.52 9.02 -13.44
C LEU A 151 8.11 10.32 -12.72
N ALA A 152 6.94 10.34 -12.06
CA ALA A 152 6.50 11.43 -11.21
C ALA A 152 7.16 11.46 -9.82
N TYR A 153 7.68 10.32 -9.34
CA TYR A 153 8.26 10.16 -7.99
C TYR A 153 9.61 10.87 -7.84
N PHE A 154 10.40 10.93 -8.91
CA PHE A 154 11.68 11.65 -8.97
C PHE A 154 11.61 12.82 -9.95
N SER A 155 10.53 13.62 -9.89
CA SER A 155 10.38 14.82 -10.71
C SER A 155 10.33 16.06 -9.84
N ASP A 156 11.32 16.95 -9.98
CA ASP A 156 11.36 18.27 -9.33
C ASP A 156 10.27 19.23 -9.83
N LYS A 157 9.52 18.79 -10.86
CA LYS A 157 8.39 19.46 -11.49
C LYS A 157 7.04 18.89 -11.09
N ASN A 158 6.98 17.94 -10.14
CA ASN A 158 5.70 17.42 -9.65
C ASN A 158 4.93 18.54 -8.91
N PRO A 159 3.84 19.08 -9.48
CA PRO A 159 3.17 20.25 -8.89
C PRO A 159 2.38 19.90 -7.62
N LYS A 160 2.25 18.59 -7.30
CA LYS A 160 1.55 18.11 -6.09
C LYS A 160 2.46 18.03 -4.87
N GLU A 161 3.79 18.07 -5.05
CA GLU A 161 4.78 17.90 -3.99
C GLU A 161 5.93 18.93 -4.14
N PRO A 162 5.65 20.25 -4.02
CA PRO A 162 6.64 21.31 -4.29
C PRO A 162 7.89 21.22 -3.42
N HIS A 163 7.74 20.71 -2.19
CA HIS A 163 8.82 20.53 -1.23
C HIS A 163 9.82 19.42 -1.63
N LEU A 164 9.34 18.33 -2.22
CA LEU A 164 10.19 17.27 -2.74
C LEU A 164 11.11 17.82 -3.85
N GLY A 165 10.58 18.68 -4.72
CA GLY A 165 11.36 19.34 -5.76
C GLY A 165 12.43 20.29 -5.22
N GLU A 166 12.20 20.93 -4.07
CA GLU A 166 13.24 21.75 -3.41
C GLU A 166 14.33 20.87 -2.78
N TRP A 167 13.96 19.81 -2.06
CA TRP A 167 14.91 18.85 -1.51
C TRP A 167 15.76 18.19 -2.61
N MET A 168 15.14 17.72 -3.70
CA MET A 168 15.85 17.16 -4.85
C MET A 168 16.85 18.14 -5.46
N ARG A 169 16.52 19.44 -5.50
CA ARG A 169 17.42 20.49 -5.98
C ARG A 169 18.61 20.69 -5.05
N LYS A 170 18.38 20.73 -3.73
CA LYS A 170 19.44 20.81 -2.71
C LYS A 170 20.36 19.58 -2.76
N PHE A 171 19.80 18.37 -2.87
CA PHE A 171 20.55 17.12 -2.97
C PHE A 171 21.36 17.03 -4.27
N LYS A 172 20.81 17.48 -5.41
CA LYS A 172 21.56 17.60 -6.67
C LYS A 172 22.78 18.51 -6.53
N VAL A 173 22.62 19.67 -5.91
CA VAL A 173 23.72 20.62 -5.69
C VAL A 173 24.79 20.06 -4.74
N SER A 174 24.41 19.47 -3.60
CA SER A 174 25.39 18.96 -2.63
C SER A 174 26.18 17.73 -3.11
N ARG A 175 25.59 16.90 -3.97
CA ARG A 175 26.22 15.69 -4.54
C ARG A 175 26.74 15.88 -5.98
N GLN A 176 26.69 17.08 -6.55
CA GLN A 176 27.13 17.39 -7.93
C GLN A 176 26.43 16.52 -9.00
N LEU A 177 25.11 16.39 -8.88
CA LEU A 177 24.26 15.59 -9.78
C LEU A 177 23.50 16.50 -10.74
N ASP A 178 23.34 16.06 -11.99
CA ASP A 178 22.78 16.88 -13.07
C ASP A 178 21.33 16.48 -13.39
N ALA A 179 21.05 15.17 -13.36
CA ALA A 179 19.75 14.61 -13.64
C ALA A 179 19.10 14.02 -12.39
N GLU A 180 17.77 13.98 -12.37
CA GLU A 180 16.99 13.41 -11.26
C GLU A 180 17.20 11.89 -11.14
N THR A 181 17.43 11.23 -12.29
CA THR A 181 17.83 9.84 -12.37
C THR A 181 19.11 9.54 -11.59
N ASP A 182 20.04 10.49 -11.50
CA ASP A 182 21.31 10.31 -10.79
C ASP A 182 21.08 10.14 -9.28
N ILE A 183 20.05 10.79 -8.71
CA ILE A 183 19.67 10.64 -7.29
C ILE A 183 19.26 9.18 -7.03
N TRP A 184 18.42 8.64 -7.90
CA TRP A 184 17.96 7.26 -7.80
C TRP A 184 19.08 6.23 -8.07
N LEU A 185 19.94 6.48 -9.07
CA LEU A 185 21.12 5.63 -9.31
C LEU A 185 22.09 5.66 -8.12
N THR A 186 22.26 6.80 -7.45
CA THR A 186 23.06 6.93 -6.22
C THR A 186 22.49 6.06 -5.09
N GLY A 187 21.18 6.14 -4.83
CA GLY A 187 20.52 5.30 -3.83
C GLY A 187 20.62 3.80 -4.16
N LEU A 188 20.37 3.45 -5.43
CA LEU A 188 20.50 2.07 -5.91
C LEU A 188 21.93 1.54 -5.76
N ARG A 189 22.95 2.35 -6.07
CA ARG A 189 24.37 2.02 -5.87
C ARG A 189 24.67 1.75 -4.39
N TYR A 190 24.27 2.67 -3.50
CA TYR A 190 24.41 2.52 -2.05
C TYR A 190 23.77 1.22 -1.55
N TYR A 191 22.54 0.91 -1.97
CA TYR A 191 21.85 -0.32 -1.59
C TYR A 191 22.52 -1.58 -2.15
N LEU A 192 23.11 -1.55 -3.33
CA LEU A 192 23.77 -2.71 -3.92
C LEU A 192 25.12 -2.99 -3.25
N GLU A 193 25.96 -1.97 -3.15
CA GLU A 193 27.35 -2.06 -2.69
C GLU A 193 27.47 -2.21 -1.16
N THR A 194 26.60 -1.55 -0.38
CA THR A 194 26.66 -1.59 1.09
C THR A 194 26.08 -2.89 1.66
N PRO A 195 26.74 -3.56 2.65
CA PRO A 195 26.18 -4.75 3.31
C PRO A 195 24.88 -4.46 4.06
N HIS A 196 23.94 -5.43 4.07
CA HIS A 196 22.63 -5.29 4.72
C HIS A 196 22.70 -4.82 6.18
N HIS A 197 23.58 -5.42 6.98
CA HIS A 197 23.73 -5.08 8.41
C HIS A 197 24.30 -3.67 8.59
N THR A 198 25.15 -3.20 7.69
CA THR A 198 25.70 -1.84 7.70
C THR A 198 24.60 -0.81 7.40
N ILE A 199 23.78 -1.05 6.37
CA ILE A 199 22.65 -0.15 6.03
C ILE A 199 21.68 -0.03 7.22
N VAL A 200 21.32 -1.17 7.83
CA VAL A 200 20.43 -1.21 8.99
C VAL A 200 21.04 -0.47 10.18
N SER A 201 22.31 -0.72 10.52
CA SER A 201 23.00 -0.05 11.63
C SER A 201 23.15 1.46 11.43
N VAL A 202 23.35 1.92 10.19
CA VAL A 202 23.35 3.35 9.85
C VAL A 202 21.95 3.95 10.04
N GLY A 203 20.90 3.29 9.55
CA GLY A 203 19.51 3.74 9.75
C GLY A 203 19.10 3.81 11.22
N GLU A 204 19.46 2.78 12.01
CA GLU A 204 19.26 2.73 13.46
C GLU A 204 20.00 3.88 14.17
N GLY A 205 21.28 4.13 13.83
CA GLY A 205 22.07 5.22 14.40
C GLY A 205 21.54 6.62 14.03
N LEU A 206 20.97 6.78 12.83
CA LEU A 206 20.25 7.99 12.45
C LEU A 206 18.98 8.17 13.29
N ARG A 207 18.21 7.11 13.55
CA ARG A 207 17.05 7.18 14.49
C ARG A 207 17.44 7.57 15.89
N GLU A 208 18.52 7.00 16.43
CA GLU A 208 18.99 7.36 17.78
C GLU A 208 19.47 8.81 17.85
N ARG A 209 20.06 9.33 16.76
CA ARG A 209 20.55 10.72 16.68
C ARG A 209 19.43 11.77 16.53
N TYR A 210 18.42 11.50 15.72
CA TYR A 210 17.39 12.48 15.35
C TYR A 210 16.04 12.24 16.03
N GLY A 211 15.79 11.05 16.58
CA GLY A 211 14.51 10.64 17.16
C GLY A 211 13.47 10.22 16.12
N ASP A 212 12.50 9.40 16.54
CA ASP A 212 11.47 8.88 15.64
C ASP A 212 10.48 9.95 15.15
N GLN A 213 10.20 11.01 15.92
CA GLN A 213 9.28 12.06 15.48
C GLN A 213 9.87 12.87 14.30
N PRO A 214 11.07 13.48 14.39
CA PRO A 214 11.68 14.17 13.25
C PRO A 214 11.88 13.25 12.03
N ILE A 215 12.14 11.96 12.23
CA ILE A 215 12.22 10.99 11.11
C ILE A 215 10.86 10.64 10.54
N SER A 216 9.81 10.54 11.35
CA SER A 216 8.43 10.35 10.86
C SER A 216 7.99 11.57 10.05
N GLU A 217 8.25 12.78 10.55
CA GLU A 217 8.03 14.03 9.82
C GLU A 217 8.87 14.10 8.54
N MET A 218 10.15 13.70 8.57
CA MET A 218 11.02 13.58 7.39
C MET A 218 10.47 12.57 6.38
N LEU A 219 9.97 11.40 6.80
CA LEU A 219 9.44 10.36 5.90
C LEU A 219 8.07 10.76 5.33
N GLN A 220 7.21 11.39 6.12
CA GLN A 220 5.89 11.87 5.69
C GLN A 220 5.99 13.10 4.78
N ARG A 221 6.83 14.07 5.13
CA ARG A 221 6.92 15.37 4.45
C ARG A 221 8.09 15.47 3.46
N ARG A 222 9.05 14.52 3.47
CA ARG A 222 10.31 14.50 2.68
C ARG A 222 11.35 15.56 3.06
N PHE A 223 11.44 15.96 4.33
CA PHE A 223 12.37 17.01 4.80
C PHE A 223 13.39 16.56 5.84
N ASP A 224 14.65 16.46 5.44
CA ASP A 224 15.73 17.30 5.99
C ASP A 224 16.92 17.26 5.01
N PRO A 225 17.33 18.37 4.37
CA PRO A 225 18.52 18.40 3.51
C PRO A 225 19.85 18.13 4.25
N ALA A 226 19.88 18.15 5.58
CA ALA A 226 21.06 17.81 6.38
C ALA A 226 21.24 16.30 6.63
N ILE A 227 20.24 15.46 6.33
CA ILE A 227 20.34 14.00 6.47
C ILE A 227 20.92 13.39 5.19
N GLU A 228 22.26 13.34 5.14
CA GLU A 228 23.04 12.95 3.96
C GLU A 228 22.85 11.48 3.49
N GLU A 229 22.29 10.63 4.35
CA GLU A 229 22.17 9.17 4.17
C GLU A 229 20.72 8.65 4.37
N TRP A 230 19.70 9.45 4.02
CA TRP A 230 18.28 9.10 4.15
C TRP A 230 17.89 7.72 3.58
N TYR A 231 18.60 7.24 2.56
CA TYR A 231 18.47 5.89 2.00
C TYR A 231 18.55 4.80 3.08
N ALA A 232 19.45 4.96 4.06
CA ALA A 232 19.61 4.02 5.16
C ALA A 232 18.36 3.95 6.04
N ILE A 233 17.68 5.08 6.27
CA ILE A 233 16.45 5.15 7.07
C ILE A 233 15.27 4.48 6.36
N ASP A 234 15.12 4.68 5.04
CA ASP A 234 14.08 4.04 4.24
C ASP A 234 14.28 2.51 4.17
N TYR A 235 15.53 2.07 3.96
CA TYR A 235 15.88 0.65 3.96
C TYR A 235 15.70 0.00 5.33
N GLU A 236 16.20 0.64 6.39
CA GLU A 236 16.05 0.18 7.78
C GLU A 236 14.56 0.08 8.16
N SER A 237 13.75 1.08 7.80
CA SER A 237 12.29 1.06 8.01
C SER A 237 11.68 -0.24 7.47
N LEU A 238 11.99 -0.61 6.22
CA LEU A 238 11.46 -1.85 5.64
C LEU A 238 12.12 -3.13 6.18
N ALA A 239 13.34 -3.07 6.69
CA ALA A 239 14.03 -4.21 7.31
C ALA A 239 13.55 -4.52 8.73
N SER A 240 13.12 -3.51 9.49
CA SER A 240 12.74 -3.58 10.91
C SER A 240 11.22 -3.62 11.12
N TYR A 241 10.43 -2.87 10.35
CA TYR A 241 8.97 -2.87 10.51
C TYR A 241 8.28 -4.12 9.96
N PHE A 242 8.99 -5.03 9.28
CA PHE A 242 8.39 -6.21 8.67
C PHE A 242 9.13 -7.53 8.98
N PHE A 243 8.34 -8.58 9.23
CA PHE A 243 8.84 -9.96 9.29
C PHE A 243 8.43 -10.76 8.05
N LEU A 244 9.27 -11.74 7.70
CA LEU A 244 9.11 -12.57 6.50
C LEU A 244 8.24 -13.80 6.78
N GLY A 245 7.17 -13.94 6.01
CA GLY A 245 6.40 -15.16 5.81
C GLY A 245 6.56 -15.72 4.39
N VAL A 246 6.23 -17.00 4.24
CA VAL A 246 6.17 -17.67 2.93
C VAL A 246 4.87 -18.44 2.83
N TRP A 247 4.12 -18.18 1.76
CA TRP A 247 2.86 -18.84 1.47
C TRP A 247 2.99 -19.76 0.26
N GLU A 248 2.46 -20.97 0.37
CA GLU A 248 2.25 -21.87 -0.75
C GLU A 248 0.78 -21.83 -1.21
N ALA A 249 0.53 -21.73 -2.51
CA ALA A 249 -0.82 -21.82 -3.07
C ALA A 249 -1.50 -23.16 -2.73
N ALA A 250 -2.83 -23.16 -2.68
CA ALA A 250 -3.63 -24.37 -2.47
C ALA A 250 -3.59 -25.34 -3.67
N ASP A 251 -4.04 -26.57 -3.48
CA ASP A 251 -4.24 -27.57 -4.55
C ASP A 251 -3.10 -27.60 -5.59
N ASP A 252 -3.33 -27.57 -6.90
CA ASP A 252 -4.56 -27.33 -7.71
C ASP A 252 -5.06 -25.89 -7.98
N THR A 253 -4.56 -24.87 -7.26
CA THR A 253 -4.65 -23.44 -7.64
C THR A 253 -3.24 -22.83 -7.86
N GLU A 254 -3.18 -21.57 -8.32
CA GLU A 254 -1.91 -20.86 -8.50
C GLU A 254 -1.99 -19.37 -8.20
N PHE A 255 -0.88 -18.76 -7.79
CA PHE A 255 -0.72 -17.31 -7.72
C PHE A 255 -0.53 -16.71 -9.12
N VAL A 256 -1.18 -15.57 -9.38
CA VAL A 256 -1.04 -14.78 -10.61
C VAL A 256 0.06 -13.73 -10.44
N LEU A 257 0.70 -13.30 -11.53
CA LEU A 257 1.76 -12.28 -11.52
C LEU A 257 1.30 -11.01 -12.26
N GLY A 258 1.11 -9.91 -11.53
CA GLY A 258 0.83 -8.58 -12.09
C GLY A 258 2.10 -7.84 -12.55
N THR A 259 1.95 -6.80 -13.38
CA THR A 259 3.09 -5.91 -13.78
C THR A 259 3.85 -5.37 -12.57
N ASN A 260 3.13 -5.05 -11.50
CA ASN A 260 3.61 -4.41 -10.28
C ASN A 260 3.74 -5.39 -9.09
N SER A 261 3.82 -6.71 -9.32
CA SER A 261 3.77 -7.76 -8.27
C SER A 261 4.91 -7.81 -7.23
N PHE A 262 5.75 -6.78 -7.14
CA PHE A 262 6.84 -6.67 -6.16
C PHE A 262 6.58 -5.51 -5.20
N GLY A 263 6.22 -5.85 -3.96
CA GLY A 263 5.86 -4.87 -2.93
C GLY A 263 4.42 -4.41 -3.03
N LEU A 264 3.51 -5.27 -3.52
CA LEU A 264 2.09 -4.98 -3.50
C LEU A 264 1.62 -4.84 -2.06
N TRP A 265 1.12 -3.66 -1.70
CA TRP A 265 0.58 -3.44 -0.37
C TRP A 265 -0.83 -4.02 -0.25
N GLU A 266 -1.17 -4.48 0.94
CA GLU A 266 -2.52 -4.91 1.32
C GLU A 266 -2.77 -4.53 2.78
N GLY A 267 -4.04 -4.29 3.08
CA GLY A 267 -4.53 -4.04 4.42
C GLY A 267 -4.23 -2.64 4.95
N LEU A 268 -5.12 -2.15 5.83
CA LEU A 268 -4.98 -0.91 6.57
C LEU A 268 -4.74 -1.24 8.05
N ILE A 269 -3.79 -0.55 8.69
CA ILE A 269 -3.58 -0.53 10.13
C ILE A 269 -3.93 0.87 10.62
N TYR A 270 -4.94 1.02 11.48
CA TYR A 270 -5.51 2.33 11.88
C TYR A 270 -5.79 3.25 10.68
N GLY A 271 -6.41 2.69 9.62
CA GLY A 271 -6.67 3.38 8.35
C GLY A 271 -5.43 3.63 7.46
N SER A 272 -4.21 3.42 7.96
CA SER A 272 -2.96 3.63 7.20
C SER A 272 -2.55 2.38 6.40
N PRO A 273 -2.17 2.50 5.12
CA PRO A 273 -1.91 1.34 4.27
C PRO A 273 -0.63 0.56 4.61
N GLY A 274 -0.63 -0.72 4.19
CA GLY A 274 0.53 -1.59 4.22
C GLY A 274 0.64 -2.41 5.49
N ALA A 275 -0.40 -3.17 5.82
CA ALA A 275 -0.36 -4.28 6.78
C ALA A 275 0.56 -5.41 6.27
N HIS A 276 0.43 -5.71 4.98
CA HIS A 276 1.22 -6.69 4.25
C HIS A 276 1.88 -6.06 3.02
N ARG A 277 3.01 -6.63 2.61
CA ARG A 277 3.62 -6.43 1.28
C ARG A 277 3.86 -7.79 0.63
N LEU A 278 3.28 -8.00 -0.54
CA LEU A 278 3.30 -9.27 -1.26
C LEU A 278 4.32 -9.25 -2.41
N TYR A 279 4.98 -10.40 -2.58
CA TYR A 279 6.01 -10.61 -3.61
C TYR A 279 5.81 -11.99 -4.24
N VAL A 280 5.15 -12.06 -5.39
CA VAL A 280 4.89 -13.32 -6.10
C VAL A 280 6.15 -13.74 -6.86
N VAL A 281 6.78 -14.84 -6.43
CA VAL A 281 8.03 -15.35 -7.03
C VAL A 281 7.81 -16.58 -7.93
N SER A 282 6.61 -17.16 -7.91
CA SER A 282 6.18 -18.26 -8.78
C SER A 282 4.66 -18.49 -8.70
N PRO A 283 4.07 -19.34 -9.55
CA PRO A 283 2.68 -19.78 -9.40
C PRO A 283 2.38 -20.51 -8.08
N ARG A 284 3.40 -20.96 -7.34
CA ARG A 284 3.24 -21.74 -6.10
C ARG A 284 3.69 -21.03 -4.83
N VAL A 285 4.46 -19.96 -4.93
CA VAL A 285 5.13 -19.33 -3.79
C VAL A 285 5.00 -17.81 -3.86
N ALA A 286 4.42 -17.26 -2.80
CA ALA A 286 4.45 -15.84 -2.49
C ALA A 286 5.30 -15.61 -1.24
N LEU A 287 6.18 -14.61 -1.28
CA LEU A 287 6.87 -14.10 -0.10
C LEU A 287 6.04 -12.94 0.44
N VAL A 288 5.87 -12.89 1.75
CA VAL A 288 5.05 -11.89 2.43
C VAL A 288 5.88 -11.19 3.48
N LEU A 289 5.88 -9.87 3.45
CA LEU A 289 6.35 -9.06 4.55
C LEU A 289 5.12 -8.56 5.32
N ARG A 290 4.90 -9.05 6.55
CA ARG A 290 3.82 -8.60 7.45
C ARG A 290 4.40 -7.62 8.47
N ARG A 291 3.68 -6.56 8.84
CA ARG A 291 4.19 -5.61 9.85
C ARG A 291 4.46 -6.32 11.19
N THR A 292 5.59 -6.04 11.82
CA THR A 292 6.01 -6.62 13.11
C THR A 292 5.01 -6.36 14.24
N PHE A 293 4.29 -5.22 14.19
CA PHE A 293 3.17 -4.91 15.08
C PHE A 293 2.06 -5.98 15.04
N LEU A 294 1.83 -6.62 13.88
CA LEU A 294 0.84 -7.68 13.69
C LEU A 294 1.24 -9.04 14.30
N HIS A 295 2.27 -9.07 15.16
CA HIS A 295 2.53 -10.18 16.07
C HIS A 295 1.72 -10.11 17.37
N HIS A 296 1.21 -8.93 17.75
CA HIS A 296 0.52 -8.78 19.03
C HIS A 296 -0.83 -9.54 19.00
N PRO A 297 -1.24 -10.29 20.03
CA PRO A 297 -2.48 -11.08 20.00
C PRO A 297 -3.74 -10.28 19.65
N HIS A 298 -3.77 -8.99 20.03
CA HIS A 298 -4.90 -8.07 19.77
C HIS A 298 -4.80 -7.32 18.43
N SER A 299 -3.69 -7.44 17.69
CA SER A 299 -3.46 -6.67 16.45
C SER A 299 -4.35 -7.07 15.27
N ASN A 300 -5.08 -8.20 15.39
CA ASN A 300 -6.05 -8.69 14.41
C ASN A 300 -7.48 -8.20 14.70
N ASP A 301 -7.69 -7.29 15.66
CA ASP A 301 -9.00 -6.67 15.86
C ASP A 301 -9.44 -5.90 14.60
N PRO A 302 -10.68 -6.07 14.10
CA PRO A 302 -11.20 -5.29 12.97
C PRO A 302 -11.19 -3.76 13.14
N SER A 303 -11.09 -3.20 14.36
CA SER A 303 -10.85 -1.76 14.55
C SER A 303 -9.41 -1.33 14.23
N ILE A 304 -8.46 -2.24 14.40
CA ILE A 304 -7.03 -2.01 14.23
C ILE A 304 -6.59 -2.39 12.82
N LEU A 305 -6.97 -3.58 12.36
CA LEU A 305 -6.52 -4.19 11.11
C LEU A 305 -7.71 -4.48 10.19
N TYR A 306 -7.81 -3.73 9.10
CA TYR A 306 -8.71 -4.05 7.99
C TYR A 306 -7.92 -4.71 6.87
N SER A 307 -7.95 -6.05 6.79
CA SER A 307 -7.21 -6.85 5.81
C SER A 307 -7.95 -8.13 5.47
N CYS A 308 -7.97 -8.49 4.18
CA CYS A 308 -8.51 -9.75 3.68
C CYS A 308 -7.52 -10.93 3.79
N LEU A 309 -6.34 -10.69 4.37
CA LEU A 309 -5.25 -11.66 4.56
C LEU A 309 -4.81 -11.77 6.04
N ALA A 310 -5.54 -11.15 6.97
CA ALA A 310 -5.23 -11.11 8.40
C ALA A 310 -5.27 -12.50 9.06
N ASP A 311 -6.25 -13.32 8.68
CA ASP A 311 -6.49 -14.67 9.17
C ASP A 311 -5.38 -15.66 8.80
N ILE A 312 -4.67 -15.40 7.70
CA ILE A 312 -3.61 -16.28 7.20
C ILE A 312 -2.45 -16.28 8.20
N PRO A 313 -2.09 -17.42 8.82
CA PRO A 313 -1.05 -17.46 9.83
C PRO A 313 0.35 -17.35 9.22
N ILE A 314 1.19 -16.54 9.84
CA ILE A 314 2.64 -16.48 9.57
C ILE A 314 3.36 -16.73 10.89
N ALA A 315 3.99 -17.91 11.02
CA ALA A 315 4.77 -18.25 12.19
C ALA A 315 6.09 -17.46 12.22
N GLN A 316 6.53 -17.08 13.42
CA GLN A 316 7.89 -16.53 13.61
C GLN A 316 8.95 -17.58 13.26
N PRO A 317 10.10 -17.18 12.69
CA PRO A 317 11.19 -18.11 12.44
C PRO A 317 11.82 -18.58 13.76
N THR A 318 12.16 -19.87 13.83
CA THR A 318 13.04 -20.37 14.89
C THR A 318 14.47 -19.93 14.57
N ILE A 319 15.16 -19.34 15.55
CA ILE A 319 16.51 -18.78 15.37
C ILE A 319 17.53 -19.64 16.13
N GLU A 320 18.52 -20.16 15.42
CA GLU A 320 19.68 -20.84 15.99
C GLU A 320 20.90 -19.93 15.84
N TYR A 321 21.33 -19.33 16.95
CA TYR A 321 22.49 -18.46 16.96
C TYR A 321 23.80 -19.27 16.87
N ALA A 322 24.70 -18.84 15.99
CA ALA A 322 26.02 -19.43 15.83
C ALA A 322 26.89 -19.21 17.08
N ASP A 323 26.68 -18.12 17.81
CA ASP A 323 27.16 -17.97 19.18
C ASP A 323 26.08 -18.29 20.22
N LYS A 324 26.15 -19.49 20.79
CA LYS A 324 25.24 -19.93 21.86
C LYS A 324 25.49 -19.23 23.21
N PHE A 325 26.64 -18.58 23.39
CA PHE A 325 27.03 -17.96 24.65
C PHE A 325 26.69 -16.46 24.71
N ILE A 326 26.34 -15.83 23.57
CA ILE A 326 26.07 -14.39 23.51
C ILE A 326 24.98 -13.96 24.52
N PHE A 327 23.87 -14.71 24.62
CA PHE A 327 22.80 -14.41 25.57
C PHE A 327 23.02 -14.95 26.98
N GLN A 328 23.91 -15.93 27.18
CA GLN A 328 24.21 -16.47 28.51
C GLN A 328 24.99 -15.47 29.37
N ARG A 329 25.68 -14.50 28.74
CA ARG A 329 26.41 -13.42 29.43
C ARG A 329 25.55 -12.20 29.76
N MET A 330 24.32 -12.13 29.22
CA MET A 330 23.48 -10.91 29.23
C MET A 330 22.09 -11.14 29.83
N GLN A 331 21.94 -12.10 30.76
CA GLN A 331 20.64 -12.34 31.40
C GLN A 331 20.30 -11.27 32.46
N ASP A 332 21.31 -10.72 33.13
CA ASP A 332 21.17 -9.75 34.23
C ASP A 332 21.63 -8.32 33.86
N GLU A 333 21.93 -8.06 32.58
CA GLU A 333 22.41 -6.75 32.11
C GLU A 333 21.26 -5.81 31.71
N ASP A 334 21.53 -4.50 31.79
CA ASP A 334 20.59 -3.45 31.38
C ASP A 334 20.15 -3.63 29.90
N PRO A 335 18.85 -3.41 29.57
CA PRO A 335 18.33 -3.58 28.20
C PRO A 335 19.11 -2.84 27.12
N TRP A 336 19.68 -1.66 27.41
CA TRP A 336 20.47 -0.87 26.47
C TRP A 336 21.85 -1.50 26.22
N ILE A 337 22.51 -1.99 27.27
CA ILE A 337 23.79 -2.73 27.15
C ILE A 337 23.57 -3.99 26.30
N ARG A 338 22.50 -4.74 26.60
CA ARG A 338 22.11 -5.94 25.85
C ARG A 338 21.78 -5.65 24.39
N LYS A 339 21.13 -4.51 24.08
CA LYS A 339 20.91 -4.06 22.70
C LYS A 339 22.25 -3.80 22.01
N SER A 340 23.11 -2.95 22.58
CA SER A 340 24.41 -2.58 22.02
C SER A 340 25.32 -3.80 21.75
N ALA A 341 25.37 -4.74 22.69
CA ALA A 341 26.13 -5.99 22.54
C ALA A 341 25.53 -6.92 21.47
N PHE A 342 24.21 -6.97 21.32
CA PHE A 342 23.57 -7.70 20.22
C PHE A 342 23.83 -7.03 18.85
N ASP A 343 23.90 -5.70 18.81
CA ASP A 343 24.18 -4.94 17.58
C ASP A 343 25.62 -5.13 17.13
N ALA A 344 26.57 -5.08 18.07
CA ALA A 344 27.95 -5.50 17.85
C ALA A 344 28.03 -6.97 17.35
N TYR A 345 27.24 -7.88 17.93
CA TYR A 345 27.17 -9.27 17.47
C TYR A 345 26.66 -9.38 16.02
N ARG A 346 25.57 -8.68 15.66
CA ARG A 346 24.97 -8.69 14.29
C ARG A 346 25.98 -8.35 13.19
N ALA A 347 26.98 -7.51 13.49
CA ALA A 347 28.07 -7.12 12.58
C ALA A 347 29.21 -8.15 12.47
N THR A 348 29.30 -9.14 13.37
CA THR A 348 30.39 -10.13 13.34
C THR A 348 30.26 -11.09 12.14
N PRO A 349 31.39 -11.66 11.64
CA PRO A 349 31.35 -12.76 10.70
C PRO A 349 30.59 -13.99 11.24
N LYS A 350 30.68 -14.25 12.55
CA LYS A 350 30.03 -15.40 13.22
C LYS A 350 28.50 -15.31 13.14
N ALA A 351 27.93 -14.12 13.35
CA ALA A 351 26.48 -13.91 13.22
C ALA A 351 25.96 -14.15 11.79
N GLN A 352 26.81 -14.08 10.76
CA GLN A 352 26.38 -14.34 9.38
C GLN A 352 25.98 -15.81 9.14
N ASP A 353 26.39 -16.71 10.04
CA ASP A 353 26.03 -18.13 10.05
C ASP A 353 24.89 -18.48 11.03
N ASP A 354 24.30 -17.49 11.72
CA ASP A 354 23.03 -17.70 12.47
C ASP A 354 21.96 -18.25 11.52
N ARG A 355 21.22 -19.28 11.94
CA ARG A 355 20.20 -19.92 11.10
C ARG A 355 18.80 -19.50 11.48
N PHE A 356 17.99 -19.20 10.47
CA PHE A 356 16.58 -18.83 10.57
C PHE A 356 15.75 -19.89 9.88
N THR A 357 14.97 -20.65 10.65
CA THR A 357 14.10 -21.70 10.15
C THR A 357 12.66 -21.20 10.08
N PHE A 358 12.16 -21.03 8.87
CA PHE A 358 10.83 -20.51 8.57
C PHE A 358 9.86 -21.65 8.27
N ARG A 359 8.60 -21.51 8.70
CA ARG A 359 7.49 -22.36 8.25
C ARG A 359 6.89 -21.80 6.97
N ILE A 360 6.50 -22.68 6.06
CA ILE A 360 5.74 -22.37 4.86
C ILE A 360 4.27 -22.65 5.16
N THR A 361 3.41 -21.64 5.06
CA THR A 361 1.96 -21.81 5.25
C THR A 361 1.34 -22.17 3.91
N LYS A 362 0.83 -23.39 3.78
CA LYS A 362 -0.01 -23.77 2.63
C LYS A 362 -1.41 -23.18 2.81
N LEU A 363 -1.86 -22.41 1.83
CA LEU A 363 -3.14 -21.71 1.85
C LEU A 363 -4.32 -22.62 1.53
N SER A 364 -5.52 -22.20 1.94
CA SER A 364 -6.77 -22.70 1.33
C SER A 364 -6.96 -22.13 -0.08
N ARG A 365 -7.92 -22.67 -0.85
CA ARG A 365 -8.24 -22.13 -2.19
C ARG A 365 -8.72 -20.69 -2.10
N GLU A 366 -9.58 -20.42 -1.13
CA GLU A 366 -10.18 -19.14 -0.83
C GLU A 366 -9.10 -18.12 -0.46
N GLN A 367 -8.16 -18.50 0.42
CA GLN A 367 -6.99 -17.67 0.75
C GLN A 367 -6.07 -17.43 -0.45
N THR A 368 -5.88 -18.43 -1.33
CA THR A 368 -5.13 -18.24 -2.58
C THR A 368 -5.82 -17.25 -3.52
N TYR A 369 -7.16 -17.32 -3.61
CA TYR A 369 -7.96 -16.39 -4.41
C TYR A 369 -8.00 -14.98 -3.81
N ALA A 370 -8.01 -14.82 -2.48
CA ALA A 370 -7.87 -13.52 -1.82
C ALA A 370 -6.53 -12.85 -2.16
N VAL A 371 -5.42 -13.61 -2.13
CA VAL A 371 -4.11 -13.12 -2.60
C VAL A 371 -4.15 -12.71 -4.07
N ASN A 372 -4.78 -13.51 -4.93
CA ASN A 372 -4.94 -13.18 -6.35
C ASN A 372 -5.83 -11.94 -6.58
N GLU A 373 -6.88 -11.75 -5.80
CA GLU A 373 -7.74 -10.56 -5.86
C GLU A 373 -6.94 -9.29 -5.59
N VAL A 374 -6.09 -9.28 -4.56
CA VAL A 374 -5.17 -8.16 -4.25
C VAL A 374 -4.23 -7.86 -5.42
N ILE A 375 -3.70 -8.90 -6.07
CA ILE A 375 -2.82 -8.77 -7.24
C ILE A 375 -3.57 -8.20 -8.45
N ILE A 376 -4.78 -8.70 -8.72
CA ILE A 376 -5.64 -8.26 -9.83
C ILE A 376 -6.06 -6.79 -9.64
N MET A 377 -6.46 -6.42 -8.41
CA MET A 377 -6.85 -5.06 -8.06
C MET A 377 -5.68 -4.09 -8.22
N ASN A 378 -4.51 -4.40 -7.63
CA ASN A 378 -3.31 -3.58 -7.80
C ASN A 378 -2.85 -3.48 -9.27
N ALA A 379 -2.94 -4.56 -10.05
CA ALA A 379 -2.59 -4.53 -11.47
C ALA A 379 -3.54 -3.63 -12.29
N SER A 380 -4.82 -3.51 -11.89
CA SER A 380 -5.82 -2.66 -12.54
C SER A 380 -5.64 -1.15 -12.29
N LEU A 381 -4.86 -0.77 -11.27
CA LEU A 381 -4.50 0.62 -10.99
C LEU A 381 -3.32 1.12 -11.82
N HIS A 382 -2.49 0.21 -12.34
CA HIS A 382 -1.29 0.57 -13.11
C HIS A 382 -1.66 0.94 -14.57
N PRO A 383 -1.21 2.08 -15.13
CA PRO A 383 -1.56 2.51 -16.50
C PRO A 383 -1.21 1.50 -17.60
N ASN A 384 -0.14 0.73 -17.38
CA ASN A 384 0.29 -0.39 -18.21
C ASN A 384 0.10 -1.72 -17.46
N GLY A 385 -1.09 -1.90 -16.88
CA GLY A 385 -1.48 -3.08 -16.11
C GLY A 385 -1.46 -4.35 -16.96
N SER A 386 -0.98 -5.44 -16.39
CA SER A 386 -1.00 -6.76 -17.03
C SER A 386 -1.02 -7.87 -16.00
N LEU A 387 -1.50 -9.05 -16.42
CA LEU A 387 -1.44 -10.29 -15.64
C LEU A 387 -0.69 -11.36 -16.43
N THR A 388 0.15 -12.14 -15.74
CA THR A 388 0.84 -13.31 -16.24
C THR A 388 0.49 -14.51 -15.37
N TYR A 389 0.17 -15.65 -16.00
CA TYR A 389 -0.26 -16.88 -15.34
C TYR A 389 0.28 -18.09 -16.09
N ALA A 390 0.30 -19.25 -15.44
CA ALA A 390 0.82 -20.51 -16.00
C ALA A 390 -0.30 -21.45 -16.48
N SER A 391 -1.43 -21.49 -15.76
CA SER A 391 -2.58 -22.36 -16.04
C SER A 391 -3.82 -21.57 -16.44
N SER A 392 -4.28 -21.74 -17.67
CA SER A 392 -5.56 -21.16 -18.15
C SER A 392 -6.75 -21.59 -17.31
N LYS A 393 -6.74 -22.82 -16.77
CA LYS A 393 -7.80 -23.32 -15.88
C LYS A 393 -7.78 -22.56 -14.54
N ALA A 394 -6.65 -22.53 -13.85
CA ALA A 394 -6.55 -21.86 -12.56
C ALA A 394 -6.79 -20.35 -12.67
N MET A 395 -6.39 -19.73 -13.78
CA MET A 395 -6.71 -18.33 -14.08
C MET A 395 -8.21 -18.11 -14.35
N PHE A 396 -8.90 -19.04 -15.01
CA PHE A 396 -10.36 -18.98 -15.18
C PHE A 396 -11.06 -19.03 -13.82
N ASP A 397 -10.74 -20.05 -13.01
CA ASP A 397 -11.37 -20.28 -11.71
C ASP A 397 -11.06 -19.11 -10.73
N THR A 398 -9.86 -18.51 -10.84
CA THR A 398 -9.47 -17.26 -10.13
C THR A 398 -10.32 -16.06 -10.56
N LEU A 399 -10.55 -15.86 -11.87
CA LEU A 399 -11.36 -14.75 -12.35
C LEU A 399 -12.84 -14.90 -12.02
N GLU A 400 -13.38 -16.11 -12.13
CA GLU A 400 -14.77 -16.41 -11.73
C GLU A 400 -14.99 -16.02 -10.26
N THR A 401 -14.06 -16.46 -9.38
CA THR A 401 -14.05 -16.06 -7.97
C THR A 401 -13.96 -14.54 -7.80
N TYR A 402 -13.01 -13.87 -8.47
CA TYR A 402 -12.83 -12.42 -8.40
C TYR A 402 -14.06 -11.60 -8.86
N MET A 403 -14.77 -12.06 -9.90
CA MET A 403 -16.00 -11.40 -10.36
C MET A 403 -17.12 -11.52 -9.33
N SER A 404 -17.20 -12.67 -8.63
CA SER A 404 -18.19 -12.95 -7.58
C SER A 404 -17.84 -12.38 -6.20
N SER A 405 -16.62 -11.87 -6.02
CA SER A 405 -16.15 -11.38 -4.72
C SER A 405 -16.95 -10.19 -4.23
N HIS A 406 -17.17 -10.11 -2.92
CA HIS A 406 -17.79 -8.97 -2.26
C HIS A 406 -16.74 -7.98 -1.71
N ASN A 407 -15.45 -8.28 -1.91
CA ASN A 407 -14.34 -7.46 -1.43
C ASN A 407 -14.28 -6.11 -2.17
N THR A 408 -14.43 -5.03 -1.42
CA THR A 408 -14.47 -3.65 -1.93
C THR A 408 -13.14 -2.89 -1.73
N PHE A 409 -12.12 -3.51 -1.12
CA PHE A 409 -10.94 -2.87 -0.52
C PHE A 409 -10.23 -1.79 -1.39
N MET A 410 -10.24 -1.89 -2.73
CA MET A 410 -9.76 -0.86 -3.66
C MET A 410 -10.67 -0.63 -4.88
N GLY A 411 -12.00 -0.82 -4.75
CA GLY A 411 -12.96 -0.47 -5.82
C GLY A 411 -12.64 -1.08 -7.21
N GLY A 412 -12.27 -2.37 -7.23
CA GLY A 412 -11.63 -3.00 -8.38
C GLY A 412 -12.42 -2.89 -9.70
N LYS A 413 -11.72 -2.52 -10.79
CA LYS A 413 -12.30 -2.30 -12.13
C LYS A 413 -12.62 -3.63 -12.86
N ARG A 414 -13.53 -4.44 -12.31
CA ARG A 414 -13.91 -5.79 -12.80
C ARG A 414 -14.23 -5.85 -14.30
N ALA A 415 -14.83 -4.80 -14.86
CA ALA A 415 -15.08 -4.66 -16.30
C ALA A 415 -13.83 -4.94 -17.18
N LEU A 416 -12.64 -4.54 -16.72
CA LEU A 416 -11.38 -4.70 -17.46
C LEU A 416 -10.94 -6.16 -17.63
N PHE A 417 -11.51 -7.10 -16.87
CA PHE A 417 -11.15 -8.53 -16.91
C PHE A 417 -12.18 -9.41 -17.63
N HIS A 418 -13.33 -8.85 -18.02
CA HIS A 418 -14.34 -9.57 -18.80
C HIS A 418 -13.79 -10.13 -20.14
N PRO A 419 -12.96 -9.41 -20.91
CA PRO A 419 -12.36 -9.95 -22.14
C PRO A 419 -11.43 -11.15 -21.90
N LEU A 420 -10.79 -11.25 -20.73
CA LEU A 420 -9.98 -12.40 -20.36
C LEU A 420 -10.87 -13.58 -19.96
N LEU A 421 -11.88 -13.33 -19.11
CA LEU A 421 -12.81 -14.36 -18.65
C LEU A 421 -13.52 -15.04 -19.84
N GLN A 422 -14.04 -14.25 -20.79
CA GLN A 422 -14.67 -14.78 -22.01
C GLN A 422 -13.73 -15.64 -22.86
N LYS A 423 -12.46 -15.23 -23.02
CA LYS A 423 -11.45 -15.99 -23.78
C LYS A 423 -11.11 -17.31 -23.08
N LEU A 424 -10.97 -17.28 -21.76
CA LEU A 424 -10.71 -18.48 -20.96
C LEU A 424 -11.93 -19.42 -20.93
N GLN A 425 -13.15 -18.88 -20.92
CA GLN A 425 -14.39 -19.66 -21.02
C GLN A 425 -14.46 -20.41 -22.35
N ALA A 426 -14.15 -19.77 -23.47
CA ALA A 426 -14.08 -20.43 -24.78
C ALA A 426 -13.03 -21.56 -24.79
N LEU A 427 -11.85 -21.33 -24.22
CA LEU A 427 -10.81 -22.36 -24.11
C LEU A 427 -11.21 -23.53 -23.19
N LYS A 428 -12.08 -23.32 -22.20
CA LYS A 428 -12.64 -24.36 -21.31
C LYS A 428 -13.68 -25.24 -22.03
N VAL A 429 -14.28 -24.76 -23.12
CA VAL A 429 -15.18 -25.54 -24.00
C VAL A 429 -14.38 -26.31 -25.07
N ASP A 430 -13.27 -25.73 -25.55
CA ASP A 430 -12.41 -26.29 -26.61
C ASP A 430 -11.24 -27.15 -26.08
N ASP A 431 -11.45 -27.95 -25.02
CA ASP A 431 -10.41 -28.87 -24.48
C ASP A 431 -9.98 -29.95 -25.52
N PHE A 432 -10.73 -30.06 -26.64
CA PHE A 432 -10.23 -30.60 -27.91
C PHE A 432 -9.69 -29.49 -28.84
N ARG A 433 -8.35 -29.28 -28.79
CA ARG A 433 -7.46 -28.55 -29.75
C ARG A 433 -7.08 -27.09 -29.42
N LEU A 434 -6.27 -26.94 -28.37
CA LEU A 434 -5.55 -25.69 -28.04
C LEU A 434 -4.62 -25.14 -29.16
N ASP A 435 -4.19 -25.96 -30.13
CA ASP A 435 -3.23 -25.57 -31.18
C ASP A 435 -3.81 -24.66 -32.29
N ALA A 436 -5.13 -24.64 -32.46
CA ALA A 436 -5.78 -23.99 -33.61
C ALA A 436 -5.85 -22.45 -33.47
N LEU A 437 -6.18 -21.95 -32.28
CA LEU A 437 -6.54 -20.54 -32.08
C LEU A 437 -5.33 -19.61 -31.90
N LEU A 438 -4.18 -20.11 -31.43
CA LEU A 438 -2.98 -19.30 -31.16
C LEU A 438 -2.12 -18.98 -32.41
N ASN A 439 -2.54 -19.38 -33.61
CA ASN A 439 -1.77 -19.22 -34.86
C ASN A 439 -2.37 -18.21 -35.86
N VAL A 440 -3.51 -17.57 -35.56
CA VAL A 440 -4.17 -16.60 -36.47
C VAL A 440 -3.51 -15.22 -36.37
N SER A 441 -2.27 -15.12 -36.87
CA SER A 441 -1.53 -13.86 -37.06
C SER A 441 -0.46 -14.00 -38.14
N LYS A 442 -0.87 -14.38 -39.35
CA LYS A 442 -0.09 -14.20 -40.59
C LYS A 442 -0.98 -13.60 -41.68
N PRO A 443 -0.73 -12.38 -42.16
CA PRO A 443 -1.46 -11.85 -43.30
C PRO A 443 -1.09 -12.66 -44.56
N GLN A 444 -2.10 -13.27 -45.17
CA GLN A 444 -1.94 -14.03 -46.40
C GLN A 444 -1.73 -13.05 -47.56
N LYS A 445 -0.53 -13.06 -48.17
CA LYS A 445 -0.24 -12.22 -49.34
C LYS A 445 -1.02 -12.70 -50.56
N VAL A 446 -2.20 -12.14 -50.78
CA VAL A 446 -2.93 -12.28 -52.05
C VAL A 446 -2.37 -11.27 -53.05
N LYS A 447 -1.66 -11.75 -54.06
CA LYS A 447 -1.38 -10.97 -55.28
C LYS A 447 -2.62 -11.04 -56.18
N GLY A 448 -3.18 -9.89 -56.55
CA GLY A 448 -4.26 -9.81 -57.53
C GLY A 448 -4.40 -8.38 -58.08
N GLN A 449 -4.00 -8.17 -59.33
CA GLN A 449 -4.27 -6.92 -60.05
C GLN A 449 -5.71 -6.96 -60.59
N VAL A 450 -6.51 -5.92 -60.33
CA VAL A 450 -7.53 -5.45 -61.30
C VAL A 450 -7.59 -3.92 -61.23
N LYS A 451 -7.51 -3.26 -62.40
CA LYS A 451 -7.81 -1.83 -62.55
C LYS A 451 -9.32 -1.66 -62.77
N GLY A 452 -9.95 -0.66 -62.14
CA GLY A 452 -11.34 -0.29 -62.45
C GLY A 452 -11.71 1.08 -61.89
N GLN A 453 -11.88 2.06 -62.77
CA GLN A 453 -12.54 3.34 -62.44
C GLN A 453 -14.06 3.15 -62.52
N VAL A 454 -14.85 3.58 -61.52
CA VAL A 454 -16.19 4.17 -61.73
C VAL A 454 -16.45 5.27 -60.68
N LYS A 455 -17.15 6.32 -61.11
CA LYS A 455 -17.54 7.51 -60.33
C LYS A 455 -18.57 7.18 -59.24
N ALA A 456 -18.44 7.75 -58.04
CA ALA A 456 -19.51 7.81 -57.05
C ALA A 456 -20.33 9.09 -57.21
N LYS A 457 -21.66 8.98 -57.35
CA LYS A 457 -22.61 10.11 -57.28
C LYS A 457 -23.03 10.34 -55.84
N THR A 458 -23.22 11.61 -55.49
CA THR A 458 -23.85 12.06 -54.24
C THR A 458 -25.35 11.76 -54.20
N ALA A 459 -25.83 11.30 -53.05
CA ALA A 459 -27.26 11.28 -52.69
C ALA A 459 -27.41 11.50 -51.18
N LYS A 460 -28.23 12.48 -50.78
CA LYS A 460 -28.68 12.66 -49.39
C LYS A 460 -29.79 11.65 -49.08
N PRO A 461 -29.97 11.25 -47.80
CA PRO A 461 -31.28 10.92 -47.27
C PRO A 461 -31.81 12.01 -46.33
N THR A 462 -33.11 12.24 -46.47
CA THR A 462 -33.96 13.24 -45.83
C THR A 462 -34.15 13.01 -44.33
N SER A 463 -34.37 14.10 -43.59
CA SER A 463 -34.80 14.11 -42.19
C SER A 463 -36.18 13.46 -41.99
N VAL A 464 -36.38 12.80 -40.85
CA VAL A 464 -37.72 12.47 -40.33
C VAL A 464 -37.82 13.00 -38.90
N THR A 465 -38.67 14.01 -38.71
CA THR A 465 -39.11 14.50 -37.40
C THR A 465 -40.05 13.49 -36.76
N ASN A 466 -39.89 13.23 -35.46
CA ASN A 466 -40.95 12.60 -34.66
C ASN A 466 -41.10 13.33 -33.33
N ILE A 467 -42.36 13.51 -32.93
CA ILE A 467 -42.80 14.41 -31.86
C ILE A 467 -43.14 13.57 -30.63
N PHE A 468 -42.49 13.83 -29.50
CA PHE A 468 -42.98 13.44 -28.17
C PHE A 468 -42.53 14.48 -27.14
N SER A 469 -43.49 15.20 -26.57
CA SER A 469 -43.24 16.12 -25.44
C SER A 469 -43.41 15.36 -24.11
N PRO A 470 -42.51 15.50 -23.13
CA PRO A 470 -42.73 14.98 -21.79
C PRO A 470 -43.75 15.83 -21.01
N PRO A 471 -44.38 15.28 -19.95
CA PRO A 471 -45.29 16.03 -19.08
C PRO A 471 -44.55 17.10 -18.25
N PRO A 472 -45.26 18.12 -17.75
CA PRO A 472 -44.64 19.20 -16.97
C PRO A 472 -44.10 18.69 -15.62
N PRO A 473 -42.95 19.21 -15.15
CA PRO A 473 -42.44 18.87 -13.83
C PRO A 473 -43.36 19.38 -12.72
N SER A 474 -43.50 18.58 -11.66
CA SER A 474 -44.13 18.97 -10.40
C SER A 474 -43.36 20.12 -9.73
N PRO A 475 -43.96 20.84 -8.76
CA PRO A 475 -43.27 21.95 -8.10
C PRO A 475 -41.99 21.45 -7.43
N VAL A 476 -40.88 22.12 -7.73
CA VAL A 476 -39.59 21.80 -7.13
C VAL A 476 -39.60 22.35 -5.70
N ASP A 477 -39.75 21.47 -4.72
CA ASP A 477 -39.41 21.80 -3.33
C ASP A 477 -37.94 22.22 -3.29
N SER A 478 -37.70 23.45 -2.82
CA SER A 478 -36.39 24.10 -2.86
C SER A 478 -35.45 23.61 -1.75
N ASN A 479 -35.26 22.30 -1.65
CA ASN A 479 -34.16 21.74 -0.87
C ASN A 479 -32.85 22.17 -1.53
N SER A 480 -31.96 22.78 -0.76
CA SER A 480 -30.62 23.12 -1.24
C SER A 480 -29.84 21.85 -1.60
N ASP A 481 -28.81 21.97 -2.45
CA ASP A 481 -27.92 20.84 -2.73
C ASP A 481 -27.29 20.30 -1.44
N ALA A 482 -26.98 21.19 -0.47
CA ALA A 482 -26.50 20.83 0.85
C ALA A 482 -27.56 20.05 1.69
N ASP A 483 -28.85 20.41 1.63
CA ASP A 483 -29.93 19.65 2.26
C ASP A 483 -30.04 18.24 1.67
N HIS A 484 -29.84 18.09 0.36
CA HIS A 484 -29.85 16.82 -0.34
C HIS A 484 -28.62 15.96 0.03
N GLN A 485 -27.42 16.55 0.04
CA GLN A 485 -26.18 15.90 0.46
C GLN A 485 -26.27 15.39 1.91
N LEU A 486 -26.75 16.22 2.85
CA LEU A 486 -26.95 15.83 4.24
C LEU A 486 -27.96 14.68 4.38
N THR A 487 -29.05 14.71 3.61
CA THR A 487 -30.06 13.65 3.59
C THR A 487 -29.48 12.32 3.06
N ILE A 488 -28.68 12.38 1.99
CA ILE A 488 -27.97 11.22 1.44
C ILE A 488 -26.97 10.65 2.45
N PHE A 489 -26.17 11.50 3.08
CA PHE A 489 -25.16 11.11 4.08
C PHE A 489 -25.82 10.42 5.28
N LEU A 490 -26.87 11.00 5.84
CA LEU A 490 -27.63 10.41 6.96
C LEU A 490 -28.23 9.06 6.56
N ARG A 491 -28.83 8.97 5.36
CA ARG A 491 -29.41 7.72 4.86
C ARG A 491 -28.36 6.62 4.76
N PHE A 492 -27.24 6.84 4.07
CA PHE A 492 -26.19 5.84 3.94
C PHE A 492 -25.52 5.50 5.27
N THR A 493 -25.44 6.45 6.20
CA THR A 493 -24.92 6.20 7.57
C THR A 493 -25.87 5.27 8.35
N ILE A 494 -27.18 5.50 8.28
CA ILE A 494 -28.21 4.69 8.95
C ILE A 494 -28.35 3.30 8.30
N GLU A 495 -28.27 3.22 6.97
CA GLU A 495 -28.30 1.95 6.21
C GLU A 495 -26.98 1.15 6.31
N GLY A 496 -25.95 1.67 6.99
CA GLY A 496 -24.63 1.02 7.13
C GLY A 496 -23.79 1.00 5.84
N GLY A 497 -24.16 1.80 4.84
CA GLY A 497 -23.46 1.92 3.56
C GLY A 497 -22.17 2.76 3.60
N ILE A 498 -21.91 3.48 4.70
CA ILE A 498 -20.64 4.17 4.96
C ILE A 498 -20.07 3.70 6.29
N THR A 499 -18.83 3.25 6.27
CA THR A 499 -18.03 2.93 7.47
C THR A 499 -17.12 4.11 7.82
N PHE A 500 -17.06 4.47 9.11
CA PHE A 500 -16.22 5.55 9.61
C PHE A 500 -15.10 4.99 10.52
N PRO A 501 -13.90 5.61 10.58
CA PRO A 501 -12.82 5.17 11.47
C PRO A 501 -13.20 5.15 12.96
N SER A 502 -14.09 6.06 13.36
CA SER A 502 -14.65 6.13 14.70
C SER A 502 -16.02 6.83 14.69
N SER A 503 -16.75 6.77 15.81
CA SER A 503 -17.96 7.57 16.01
C SER A 503 -17.66 9.07 15.94
N TYR A 504 -16.46 9.51 16.37
CA TYR A 504 -16.07 10.91 16.35
C TYR A 504 -15.92 11.42 14.93
N ASN A 505 -15.24 10.66 14.05
CA ASN A 505 -15.13 10.99 12.63
C ASN A 505 -16.51 11.16 11.97
N ARG A 506 -17.45 10.25 12.29
CA ARG A 506 -18.84 10.32 11.81
C ARG A 506 -19.55 11.58 12.29
N ALA A 507 -19.45 11.87 13.58
CA ALA A 507 -20.08 13.03 14.23
C ALA A 507 -19.49 14.36 13.77
N TYR A 508 -18.17 14.44 13.58
CA TYR A 508 -17.45 15.60 13.06
C TYR A 508 -17.89 15.92 11.63
N LEU A 509 -17.92 14.92 10.73
CA LEU A 509 -18.40 15.10 9.37
C LEU A 509 -19.88 15.52 9.33
N LEU A 510 -20.74 14.88 10.15
CA LEU A 510 -22.14 15.26 10.29
C LEU A 510 -22.30 16.71 10.77
N LEU A 511 -21.51 17.14 11.76
CA LEU A 511 -21.48 18.52 12.25
C LEU A 511 -21.03 19.51 11.16
N CYS A 512 -19.97 19.20 10.43
CA CYS A 512 -19.47 20.03 9.34
C CYS A 512 -20.53 20.23 8.24
N MET A 513 -21.22 19.16 7.85
CA MET A 513 -22.35 19.27 6.93
C MET A 513 -23.48 20.10 7.56
N ALA A 514 -23.93 19.74 8.76
CA ALA A 514 -25.07 20.37 9.45
C ALA A 514 -24.86 21.84 9.88
N THR A 515 -23.67 22.41 9.74
CA THR A 515 -23.36 23.81 10.09
C THR A 515 -23.11 24.70 8.86
N ASP A 516 -23.32 24.19 7.65
CA ASP A 516 -23.36 25.01 6.44
C ASP A 516 -24.54 26.02 6.48
N ARG A 517 -24.28 27.27 6.10
CA ARG A 517 -25.26 28.37 6.13
C ARG A 517 -26.39 28.24 5.09
N SER A 518 -26.26 27.33 4.14
CA SER A 518 -27.24 27.08 3.06
C SER A 518 -28.26 25.99 3.39
N ILE A 519 -28.12 25.30 4.53
CA ILE A 519 -28.97 24.19 4.93
C ILE A 519 -30.23 24.66 5.67
N SER A 520 -31.37 24.10 5.28
CA SER A 520 -32.67 24.26 5.93
C SER A 520 -33.16 22.99 6.65
N ASN A 521 -32.39 21.90 6.56
CA ASN A 521 -32.73 20.57 7.05
C ASN A 521 -33.10 20.54 8.56
N PRO A 522 -34.20 19.87 8.96
CA PRO A 522 -34.62 19.80 10.36
C PRO A 522 -33.63 19.09 11.28
N ILE A 523 -32.75 18.22 10.75
CA ILE A 523 -31.69 17.56 11.52
C ILE A 523 -30.57 18.55 11.85
N SER A 524 -30.18 19.39 10.90
CA SER A 524 -29.23 20.49 11.12
C SER A 524 -29.75 21.44 12.19
N LYS A 525 -31.01 21.86 12.07
CA LYS A 525 -31.65 22.69 13.09
C LYS A 525 -31.64 22.03 14.48
N ARG A 526 -31.96 20.73 14.59
CA ARG A 526 -31.89 20.01 15.88
C ARG A 526 -30.48 19.95 16.48
N ILE A 527 -29.46 19.79 15.64
CA ILE A 527 -28.05 19.81 16.08
C ILE A 527 -27.67 21.20 16.61
N GLN A 528 -28.14 22.28 15.96
CA GLN A 528 -27.92 23.67 16.39
C GLN A 528 -28.70 23.98 17.68
N ASP A 529 -30.01 23.69 17.73
CA ASP A 529 -30.88 23.90 18.90
C ASP A 529 -30.30 23.22 20.17
N MET A 530 -29.74 22.01 20.03
CA MET A 530 -29.10 21.28 21.13
C MET A 530 -27.76 21.90 21.56
N GLN A 531 -26.93 22.34 20.62
CA GLN A 531 -25.69 23.07 20.92
C GLN A 531 -25.97 24.40 21.63
N ASP A 532 -26.91 25.20 21.13
CA ASP A 532 -27.26 26.49 21.72
C ASP A 532 -27.84 26.32 23.12
N ALA A 533 -28.66 25.29 23.35
CA ALA A 533 -29.13 24.93 24.69
C ALA A 533 -27.99 24.53 25.63
N ALA A 534 -27.04 23.70 25.16
CA ALA A 534 -25.90 23.26 25.95
C ALA A 534 -24.98 24.42 26.33
N VAL A 535 -24.60 25.23 25.34
CA VAL A 535 -23.79 26.44 25.51
C VAL A 535 -24.46 27.45 26.44
N SER A 536 -25.78 27.62 26.33
CA SER A 536 -26.53 28.51 27.22
C SER A 536 -26.53 28.02 28.67
N ARG A 537 -26.68 26.71 28.92
CA ARG A 537 -26.57 26.14 30.28
C ARG A 537 -25.13 26.20 30.82
N LEU A 538 -24.13 25.89 29.99
CA LEU A 538 -22.71 26.03 30.37
C LEU A 538 -22.35 27.47 30.74
N ARG A 539 -22.84 28.48 30.02
CA ARG A 539 -22.66 29.90 30.37
C ARG A 539 -23.29 30.32 31.71
N LEU A 540 -24.24 29.56 32.25
CA LEU A 540 -24.85 29.79 33.57
C LEU A 540 -24.14 29.01 34.69
N LEU A 541 -23.51 27.88 34.37
CA LEU A 541 -22.83 27.00 35.33
C LEU A 541 -21.35 27.34 35.52
N LEU A 542 -20.69 27.86 34.49
CA LEU A 542 -19.27 28.14 34.49
C LEU A 542 -19.01 29.60 34.88
N ASP A 543 -18.15 29.82 35.88
CA ASP A 543 -17.65 31.16 36.25
C ASP A 543 -17.06 31.89 35.04
N PRO A 544 -17.02 33.25 35.01
CA PRO A 544 -16.37 34.00 33.95
C PRO A 544 -14.94 33.50 33.69
N PRO A 545 -14.47 33.45 32.43
CA PRO A 545 -13.11 33.00 32.14
C PRO A 545 -12.10 33.85 32.93
N LEU A 546 -11.13 33.17 33.55
CA LEU A 546 -10.10 33.85 34.34
C LEU A 546 -9.41 34.92 33.47
N PRO A 547 -9.14 36.12 34.03
CA PRO A 547 -8.47 37.18 33.28
C PRO A 547 -7.14 36.63 32.77
N ALA A 548 -6.96 36.69 31.45
CA ALA A 548 -5.83 36.05 30.78
C ALA A 548 -4.51 36.52 31.38
N ILE A 549 -3.76 35.58 31.98
CA ILE A 549 -2.30 35.68 32.00
C ILE A 549 -1.88 35.76 30.53
N ASP A 550 -0.99 36.69 30.16
CA ASP A 550 -0.60 36.99 28.78
C ASP A 550 0.00 35.77 28.04
N ILE A 551 -0.88 34.88 27.57
CA ILE A 551 -0.60 33.86 26.57
C ILE A 551 -0.59 34.59 25.23
N PRO A 552 0.47 34.45 24.41
CA PRO A 552 0.58 35.13 23.12
C PRO A 552 -0.70 35.02 22.28
N GLN A 553 -1.10 36.16 21.71
CA GLN A 553 -2.39 36.33 21.02
C GLN A 553 -2.40 35.65 19.65
N GLU A 554 -2.33 34.32 19.62
CA GLU A 554 -2.13 33.55 18.39
C GLU A 554 -3.02 32.31 18.27
N SER A 555 -3.53 32.12 17.05
CA SER A 555 -4.24 30.96 16.50
C SER A 555 -5.63 30.61 17.08
N GLN A 556 -6.58 30.42 16.15
CA GLN A 556 -7.88 29.83 16.45
C GLN A 556 -7.68 28.36 16.79
N ALA A 557 -7.96 27.95 18.03
CA ALA A 557 -7.90 26.53 18.39
C ALA A 557 -8.91 25.73 17.57
N LYS A 558 -8.40 24.81 16.75
CA LYS A 558 -9.21 23.84 16.00
C LYS A 558 -9.26 22.55 16.81
N ILE A 559 -10.44 21.94 16.92
CA ILE A 559 -10.57 20.55 17.38
C ILE A 559 -10.04 19.61 16.29
N ALA A 560 -9.57 18.42 16.67
CA ALA A 560 -9.12 17.42 15.71
C ALA A 560 -10.24 17.04 14.73
N GLU A 561 -9.91 16.77 13.47
CA GLU A 561 -10.89 16.30 12.47
C GLU A 561 -11.14 14.78 12.56
N THR A 562 -10.24 14.07 13.25
CA THR A 562 -10.22 12.61 13.37
C THR A 562 -9.78 12.19 14.76
N LEU A 563 -10.40 11.15 15.32
CA LEU A 563 -9.90 10.45 16.52
C LEU A 563 -9.92 8.93 16.28
N PRO A 564 -8.93 8.19 16.80
CA PRO A 564 -9.00 6.73 16.93
C PRO A 564 -10.31 6.27 17.59
N LYS A 565 -10.71 5.01 17.37
CA LYS A 565 -11.97 4.48 17.90
C LYS A 565 -12.01 4.53 19.43
N GLU A 566 -10.93 4.13 20.07
CA GLU A 566 -10.79 4.04 21.52
C GLU A 566 -10.81 5.45 22.16
N GLU A 567 -10.12 6.42 21.54
CA GLU A 567 -10.16 7.83 21.95
C GLU A 567 -11.53 8.47 21.70
N SER A 568 -12.22 8.10 20.62
CA SER A 568 -13.59 8.52 20.33
C SER A 568 -14.59 8.00 21.37
N GLU A 569 -14.44 6.75 21.82
CA GLU A 569 -15.30 6.17 22.85
C GLU A 569 -15.06 6.83 24.22
N LEU A 570 -13.81 7.10 24.57
CA LEU A 570 -13.45 7.86 25.77
C LEU A 570 -13.97 9.30 25.71
N PHE A 571 -13.80 9.98 24.56
CA PHE A 571 -14.29 11.34 24.32
C PHE A 571 -15.80 11.44 24.52
N PHE A 572 -16.60 10.56 23.89
CA PHE A 572 -18.05 10.59 24.07
C PHE A 572 -18.48 10.17 25.48
N SER A 573 -17.72 9.30 26.15
CA SER A 573 -18.00 8.94 27.55
C SER A 573 -17.82 10.14 28.48
N LEU A 574 -16.70 10.87 28.36
CA LEU A 574 -16.37 12.02 29.21
C LEU A 574 -17.24 13.24 28.90
N VAL A 575 -17.24 13.69 27.64
CA VAL A 575 -17.96 14.90 27.26
C VAL A 575 -19.47 14.64 27.21
N GLY A 576 -19.89 13.45 26.76
CA GLY A 576 -21.31 13.06 26.78
C GLY A 576 -21.88 13.02 28.21
N HIS A 577 -21.13 12.48 29.19
CA HIS A 577 -21.58 12.53 30.58
C HIS A 577 -21.81 13.96 31.09
N MET A 578 -20.93 14.91 30.74
CA MET A 578 -21.14 16.33 31.05
C MET A 578 -22.38 16.89 30.33
N ILE A 579 -22.57 16.61 29.04
CA ILE A 579 -23.75 17.06 28.28
C ILE A 579 -25.06 16.45 28.82
N ASP A 580 -25.03 15.22 29.33
CA ASP A 580 -26.17 14.59 30.00
C ASP A 580 -26.56 15.32 31.29
N GLN A 581 -25.59 15.82 32.08
CA GLN A 581 -25.88 16.68 33.24
C GLN A 581 -26.52 18.02 32.85
N LEU A 582 -26.36 18.46 31.59
CA LEU A 582 -27.06 19.63 31.08
C LEU A 582 -28.50 19.33 30.65
N GLU A 583 -28.97 18.08 30.62
CA GLU A 583 -30.33 17.68 30.21
C GLU A 583 -30.80 18.26 28.85
N VAL A 584 -29.87 18.50 27.92
CA VAL A 584 -30.16 19.03 26.57
C VAL A 584 -30.35 17.93 25.52
N GLY A 585 -29.89 16.73 25.85
CA GLY A 585 -29.96 15.51 25.05
C GLY A 585 -29.44 14.35 25.90
N ARG A 586 -29.58 13.13 25.40
CA ARG A 586 -28.97 11.92 25.96
C ARG A 586 -28.92 10.81 24.91
N TYR A 587 -28.04 9.83 25.10
CA TYR A 587 -28.02 8.63 24.26
C TYR A 587 -29.36 7.86 24.34
N SER A 588 -29.75 7.20 23.25
CA SER A 588 -31.04 6.55 23.10
C SER A 588 -30.97 5.27 22.25
N ASN A 589 -32.10 4.61 22.04
CA ASN A 589 -32.21 3.47 21.12
C ASN A 589 -32.48 3.90 19.65
N ASP A 590 -32.65 5.20 19.38
CA ASP A 590 -32.83 5.74 18.03
C ASP A 590 -31.46 6.19 17.48
N LEU A 591 -31.02 5.51 16.41
CA LEU A 591 -29.73 5.79 15.76
C LEU A 591 -29.64 7.23 15.24
N LEU A 592 -30.71 7.80 14.70
CA LEU A 592 -30.70 9.18 14.21
C LEU A 592 -30.63 10.18 15.37
N ALA A 593 -31.29 9.90 16.49
CA ALA A 593 -31.15 10.70 17.70
C ALA A 593 -29.72 10.65 18.26
N ASN A 594 -29.07 9.48 18.21
CA ASN A 594 -27.68 9.32 18.65
C ASN A 594 -26.70 10.08 17.73
N LEU A 595 -26.92 10.05 16.40
CA LEU A 595 -26.13 10.84 15.44
C LEU A 595 -26.23 12.36 15.71
N ILE A 596 -27.45 12.86 16.00
CA ILE A 596 -27.68 14.26 16.38
C ILE A 596 -26.94 14.61 17.68
N TYR A 597 -27.04 13.74 18.68
CA TYR A 597 -26.43 13.91 19.99
C TYR A 597 -24.90 13.91 19.93
N GLU A 598 -24.31 12.93 19.22
CA GLU A 598 -22.86 12.85 18.98
C GLU A 598 -22.33 14.10 18.23
N ALA A 599 -23.01 14.54 17.15
CA ALA A 599 -22.62 15.75 16.42
C ALA A 599 -22.74 17.02 17.29
N SER A 600 -23.75 17.09 18.15
CA SER A 600 -23.91 18.19 19.11
C SER A 600 -22.81 18.20 20.18
N ILE A 601 -22.37 17.05 20.70
CA ILE A 601 -21.22 16.96 21.61
C ILE A 601 -19.96 17.54 20.96
N VAL A 602 -19.68 17.17 19.70
CA VAL A 602 -18.51 17.70 18.96
C VAL A 602 -18.64 19.23 18.77
N GLY A 603 -19.85 19.73 18.51
CA GLY A 603 -20.13 21.16 18.41
C GLY A 603 -19.93 21.94 19.71
N VAL A 604 -20.40 21.42 20.85
CA VAL A 604 -20.17 22.03 22.17
C VAL A 604 -18.68 21.97 22.55
N THR A 605 -17.98 20.88 22.21
CA THR A 605 -16.52 20.80 22.37
C THR A 605 -15.80 21.87 21.56
N ARG A 606 -16.24 22.11 20.31
CA ARG A 606 -15.69 23.18 19.46
C ARG A 606 -15.94 24.57 20.06
N TRP A 607 -17.09 24.78 20.71
CA TRP A 607 -17.37 26.00 21.47
C TRP A 607 -16.46 26.15 22.70
N LEU A 608 -16.30 25.10 23.50
CA LEU A 608 -15.39 25.09 24.67
C LEU A 608 -13.94 25.36 24.24
N ALA A 609 -13.44 24.70 23.20
CA ALA A 609 -12.08 24.92 22.68
C ALA A 609 -11.82 26.37 22.23
N LYS A 610 -12.88 27.08 21.82
CA LYS A 610 -12.80 28.48 21.35
C LYS A 610 -12.96 29.49 22.49
N GLU A 611 -13.97 29.32 23.33
CA GLU A 611 -14.41 30.32 24.31
C GLU A 611 -14.00 30.00 25.75
N ARG A 612 -13.75 28.72 26.08
CA ARG A 612 -13.52 28.19 27.44
C ARG A 612 -12.47 27.07 27.46
N LYS A 613 -11.27 27.40 27.00
CA LYS A 613 -10.11 26.47 26.98
C LYS A 613 -9.76 25.96 28.38
N ASP A 614 -9.94 26.79 29.40
CA ASP A 614 -9.83 26.46 30.82
C ASP A 614 -10.73 25.26 31.17
N VAL A 615 -12.02 25.34 30.84
CA VAL A 615 -13.00 24.29 31.16
C VAL A 615 -12.82 23.06 30.28
N LEU A 616 -12.44 23.22 29.01
CA LEU A 616 -12.12 22.06 28.17
C LEU A 616 -10.89 21.30 28.69
N PHE A 617 -9.88 22.03 29.15
CA PHE A 617 -8.71 21.45 29.79
C PHE A 617 -9.13 20.75 31.08
N ASP A 618 -9.80 21.43 32.01
CA ASP A 618 -10.26 20.86 33.30
C ASP A 618 -11.30 19.73 33.17
N LEU A 619 -11.97 19.58 32.02
CA LEU A 619 -12.84 18.45 31.71
C LEU A 619 -12.05 17.22 31.25
N LEU A 620 -10.94 17.43 30.54
CA LEU A 620 -10.07 16.38 29.99
C LEU A 620 -8.90 16.03 30.93
N TYR A 621 -8.54 16.93 31.84
CA TYR A 621 -7.40 16.83 32.78
C TYR A 621 -7.63 16.03 34.10
N PRO A 622 -8.84 15.82 34.66
CA PRO A 622 -9.00 15.35 36.04
C PRO A 622 -8.81 13.84 36.21
N ILE A 623 -8.36 13.16 35.15
CA ILE A 623 -8.08 11.71 35.10
C ILE A 623 -6.71 11.37 35.76
N ASP A 624 -6.03 12.35 36.37
CA ASP A 624 -4.87 12.11 37.25
C ASP A 624 -5.28 11.65 38.68
N SER A 625 -6.58 11.62 38.99
CA SER A 625 -7.12 11.23 40.31
C SER A 625 -7.56 9.75 40.39
N THR A 626 -6.59 8.84 40.31
CA THR A 626 -6.55 7.42 40.77
C THR A 626 -7.73 6.47 40.48
N GLY A 627 -8.99 6.79 40.78
CA GLY A 627 -10.10 5.82 40.76
C GLY A 627 -10.52 5.32 39.36
N TYR A 628 -10.50 6.18 38.33
CA TYR A 628 -10.88 5.78 36.97
C TYR A 628 -9.73 5.09 36.23
N VAL A 629 -8.49 5.54 36.45
CA VAL A 629 -7.29 4.91 35.89
C VAL A 629 -7.10 3.50 36.44
N GLU A 630 -7.23 3.31 37.76
CA GLU A 630 -7.14 1.98 38.37
C GLU A 630 -8.22 1.02 37.82
N ALA A 631 -9.45 1.50 37.59
CA ALA A 631 -10.51 0.70 36.98
C ALA A 631 -10.28 0.37 35.49
N TYR A 632 -9.59 1.26 34.76
CA TYR A 632 -9.30 1.12 33.32
C TYR A 632 -8.00 0.33 33.04
N GLU A 633 -7.04 0.37 33.97
CA GLU A 633 -5.86 -0.51 33.96
C GLU A 633 -6.23 -1.91 34.46
N ALA A 634 -7.16 -2.05 35.42
CA ALA A 634 -7.69 -3.35 35.86
C ALA A 634 -8.49 -4.10 34.79
N THR A 635 -9.01 -3.42 33.76
CA THR A 635 -9.60 -4.06 32.57
C THR A 635 -8.56 -4.41 31.48
N GLY A 636 -7.28 -4.11 31.71
CA GLY A 636 -6.15 -4.59 30.89
C GLY A 636 -5.74 -3.68 29.74
N SER A 637 -6.15 -2.40 29.72
CA SER A 637 -5.73 -1.44 28.70
C SER A 637 -4.28 -0.99 28.92
N THR A 638 -3.44 -1.07 27.88
CA THR A 638 -2.01 -0.70 27.94
C THR A 638 -1.70 0.72 27.44
N THR A 639 -2.71 1.47 27.01
CA THR A 639 -2.54 2.85 26.56
C THR A 639 -2.74 3.78 27.75
N SER A 640 -1.67 4.43 28.22
CA SER A 640 -1.76 5.42 29.29
C SER A 640 -2.66 6.57 28.86
N ALA A 641 -3.77 6.79 29.57
CA ALA A 641 -4.72 7.88 29.29
C ALA A 641 -4.01 9.25 29.21
N ARG A 642 -2.97 9.44 30.04
CA ARG A 642 -2.07 10.60 30.03
C ARG A 642 -1.44 10.89 28.65
N ILE A 643 -1.15 9.87 27.83
CA ILE A 643 -0.56 10.05 26.50
C ILE A 643 -1.63 10.57 25.52
N CYS A 644 -2.81 9.96 25.47
CA CYS A 644 -3.94 10.43 24.65
C CYS A 644 -4.37 11.86 25.03
N LEU A 645 -4.43 12.17 26.33
CA LEU A 645 -4.81 13.49 26.82
C LEU A 645 -3.76 14.56 26.53
N ASN A 646 -2.46 14.25 26.68
CA ASN A 646 -1.39 15.14 26.24
C ASN A 646 -1.43 15.36 24.72
N TYR A 647 -1.82 14.36 23.92
CA TYR A 647 -1.95 14.50 22.48
C TYR A 647 -3.12 15.42 22.10
N ILE A 648 -4.29 15.24 22.71
CA ILE A 648 -5.48 16.08 22.50
C ILE A 648 -5.24 17.53 22.97
N ALA A 649 -4.61 17.73 24.12
CA ALA A 649 -4.29 19.06 24.64
C ALA A 649 -3.26 19.81 23.79
N ASN A 650 -2.24 19.11 23.25
CA ASN A 650 -1.24 19.72 22.36
C ASN A 650 -1.81 20.03 20.96
N LEU A 651 -2.75 19.24 20.44
CA LEU A 651 -3.43 19.53 19.16
C LEU A 651 -4.23 20.84 19.19
N ALA A 652 -4.76 21.24 20.35
CA ALA A 652 -5.42 22.54 20.53
C ALA A 652 -4.45 23.75 20.53
N ALA A 653 -3.12 23.50 20.48
CA ALA A 653 -2.07 24.51 20.59
C ALA A 653 -1.18 24.66 19.34
N THR A 654 -1.39 23.88 18.27
CA THR A 654 -0.53 23.86 17.07
C THR A 654 -1.17 24.51 15.84
N GLN A 655 -0.44 25.46 15.22
CA GLN A 655 -0.84 26.28 14.07
C GLN A 655 -0.79 25.59 12.70
N GLY A 656 -1.54 26.16 11.75
CA GLY A 656 -1.40 25.96 10.30
C GLY A 656 -2.43 26.78 9.52
N ASP A 657 -1.96 27.73 8.69
CA ASP A 657 -2.78 28.57 7.81
C ASP A 657 -3.34 27.80 6.60
N ASP A 658 -4.61 27.99 6.30
CA ASP A 658 -5.09 28.61 5.03
C ASP A 658 -6.63 28.55 4.96
N ASP A 659 -7.25 29.69 4.61
CA ASP A 659 -8.68 29.80 4.30
C ASP A 659 -8.93 29.58 2.80
N GLU A 660 -9.33 28.37 2.38
CA GLU A 660 -10.18 28.21 1.17
C GLU A 660 -10.87 26.83 1.13
N TRP A 661 -12.19 26.81 1.36
CA TRP A 661 -13.01 25.60 1.18
C TRP A 661 -13.19 25.28 -0.31
N ARG A 662 -12.55 24.22 -0.79
CA ARG A 662 -12.85 23.64 -2.12
C ARG A 662 -13.78 22.46 -1.95
N GLY A 663 -15.07 22.72 -2.16
CA GLY A 663 -16.13 21.74 -2.08
C GLY A 663 -15.90 20.50 -2.96
N PHE A 664 -16.51 19.41 -2.54
CA PHE A 664 -16.41 18.09 -3.15
C PHE A 664 -16.92 18.11 -4.61
N ASN A 665 -16.02 18.13 -5.59
CA ASN A 665 -16.37 17.93 -7.01
C ASN A 665 -16.15 16.46 -7.41
N PRO A 666 -17.21 15.65 -7.57
CA PRO A 666 -17.08 14.25 -8.01
C PRO A 666 -16.72 14.10 -9.50
N TYR A 667 -16.55 15.19 -10.25
CA TYR A 667 -16.25 15.18 -11.69
C TYR A 667 -15.08 16.12 -12.05
N SER A 668 -13.85 15.69 -11.76
CA SER A 668 -12.66 16.18 -12.48
C SER A 668 -11.52 15.15 -12.49
N PHE A 669 -11.47 14.35 -13.55
CA PHE A 669 -10.28 13.60 -13.97
C PHE A 669 -10.07 13.80 -15.47
N ASP A 670 -9.02 14.53 -15.82
CA ASP A 670 -8.28 14.49 -17.09
C ASP A 670 -6.78 14.62 -16.72
#